data_AF-A0A399EYK1-F1
#
_entry.id   AF-A0A399EYK1-F1
#
_cell.length_a   1.000
_cell.length_b   1.000
_cell.length_c   1.000
_cell.angle_alpha   90.00
_cell.angle_beta   90.00
_cell.angle_gamma   90.00
#
_symmetry.space_group_name_H-M   'P 1'
#
loop_
_entity.id
_entity.type
_entity.pdbx_description
1 polymer ?
#
loop_
_entity_poly.entity_id
_entity_poly.type
_entity_poly.pdbx_seq_one_letter_code
_entity_poly.pdbx_strand_id
1 'polypeptide(L)'
;MGIFSWIRRHIVQTGGSRWPLVLLAGIALFGCRPAEPTPSDDEPASAAQVSVTGVDKTSFNATGSTVKFAISGETLDTAPGSVLVLHNDAKVPDAAVQVTSTEVTLPSVAEEGLNELTLIARDSKGLGITYETRFWAGSQSLLVQVVNQGGQPVTDAAVTIRLNDDQSVRAQATSGGGQATFTNLPDRTFILEAKDSSNRFASLAAIIGDSPKLVLRGFDPPSAVDNNDFSQGTNGWKLDTDGDGKAPVEIVPHVEGSISSMPASAATLPRLERRPGFIAPAPWTRAATAPQADDMDLVLNTSGEGPQSISRTFTIKPGTKNVTVRYRFITSEVPGGYFGTKYNDYFSVSIRSQKGGGAVAESNSMNGLGLSAFDASGATAWREQDLPVDEEGDTIQVDLTVANVADDLLDSQVVMDIVEEKKLKITKLQLNDIDNTALQYLSTSAHTYFSGNTRIHGTITVEGAKDDSLTSLELEVLEGGAVVARANLAAGAQGTLLTTFGDDEKVEITNSQLLFELPSAQAAAVNQQNNGNLTLRARAKSQNGEEATKESGAVQKLVRYTGNNRYGGRDEGVGGDDWVKPSVRTVIEHFAGLTWGDFSNMNGGQFAPHQTHNDGNDADGWFNGYNARDAATAQTILGHLNDATYGSRILTVYVTYQQANGNAFWEAIRDVTLNDGRQARDVIRPLGGHTTHFHWIVSE
;
A
#
# COMPACT_ATOMS: atom_id res chain seq x y z
N MET A 1 -7.33 -74.06 7.82
CA MET A 1 -7.45 -73.42 6.49
C MET A 1 -7.00 -71.97 6.63
N GLY A 2 -5.94 -71.44 6.03
CA GLY A 2 -4.74 -71.96 5.37
C GLY A 2 -3.66 -70.87 5.47
N ILE A 3 -2.55 -71.17 6.16
CA ILE A 3 -1.13 -71.19 5.69
C ILE A 3 -0.49 -69.78 5.60
N PHE A 4 0.23 -69.29 6.63
CA PHE A 4 1.68 -69.43 6.99
C PHE A 4 2.65 -68.79 5.95
N SER A 5 3.79 -68.14 6.22
CA SER A 5 4.54 -67.72 7.44
C SER A 5 6.02 -67.38 7.05
N TRP A 6 6.64 -66.42 7.76
CA TRP A 6 8.08 -66.33 8.19
C TRP A 6 9.18 -66.13 7.11
N ILE A 7 10.39 -65.58 7.31
CA ILE A 7 11.36 -65.26 8.41
C ILE A 7 12.42 -64.29 7.77
N ARG A 8 12.97 -63.22 8.41
CA ARG A 8 14.08 -63.08 9.40
C ARG A 8 15.56 -63.19 8.92
N ARG A 9 16.34 -62.17 9.35
CA ARG A 9 17.77 -62.09 9.80
C ARG A 9 18.90 -62.09 8.73
N HIS A 10 19.78 -61.08 8.65
CA HIS A 10 20.89 -60.57 9.53
C HIS A 10 22.25 -61.27 9.32
N ILE A 11 23.34 -60.46 9.26
CA ILE A 11 24.75 -60.69 9.71
C ILE A 11 25.89 -60.78 8.63
N VAL A 12 26.79 -59.76 8.70
CA VAL A 12 28.29 -59.76 8.68
C VAL A 12 29.16 -59.33 7.48
N GLN A 13 30.14 -58.49 7.84
CA GLN A 13 31.34 -58.00 7.15
C GLN A 13 32.39 -59.08 6.81
N THR A 14 33.19 -58.82 5.76
CA THR A 14 34.67 -58.90 5.67
C THR A 14 35.00 -58.61 4.18
N GLY A 15 35.94 -57.77 3.76
CA GLY A 15 37.35 -57.67 4.14
C GLY A 15 38.18 -58.55 3.19
N GLY A 16 38.84 -57.97 2.17
CA GLY A 16 39.79 -58.74 1.34
C GLY A 16 40.17 -58.10 -0.01
N SER A 17 41.46 -57.83 -0.16
CA SER A 17 42.16 -57.18 -1.27
C SER A 17 42.66 -58.17 -2.35
N ARG A 18 42.87 -57.70 -3.59
CA ARG A 18 44.07 -57.90 -4.46
C ARG A 18 43.90 -57.36 -5.90
N TRP A 19 44.94 -56.69 -6.37
CA TRP A 19 45.25 -56.09 -7.70
C TRP A 19 45.45 -57.15 -8.82
N PRO A 20 45.84 -56.82 -10.08
CA PRO A 20 45.58 -55.65 -10.95
C PRO A 20 45.06 -56.03 -12.35
N LEU A 21 44.57 -55.08 -13.15
CA LEU A 21 44.75 -55.15 -14.60
C LEU A 21 45.08 -53.77 -15.17
N VAL A 22 46.25 -53.74 -15.80
CA VAL A 22 46.86 -52.64 -16.55
C VAL A 22 46.00 -52.33 -17.77
N LEU A 23 45.62 -51.07 -17.97
CA LEU A 23 45.26 -50.56 -19.30
C LEU A 23 45.97 -49.23 -19.56
N LEU A 24 46.53 -49.14 -20.76
CA LEU A 24 47.48 -48.15 -21.24
C LEU A 24 46.99 -46.70 -21.11
N ALA A 25 47.91 -45.86 -20.66
CA ALA A 25 47.85 -44.42 -20.76
C ALA A 25 48.00 -43.95 -22.22
N GLY A 26 46.97 -43.30 -22.74
CA GLY A 26 47.04 -42.35 -23.85
C GLY A 26 46.74 -40.96 -23.32
N ILE A 27 47.75 -40.27 -22.79
CA ILE A 27 47.65 -38.88 -22.32
C ILE A 27 47.66 -37.98 -23.56
N ALA A 28 46.48 -37.55 -24.00
CA ALA A 28 46.34 -36.35 -24.79
C ALA A 28 46.30 -35.16 -23.83
N LEU A 29 47.36 -34.34 -23.86
CA LEU A 29 47.40 -33.02 -23.22
C LEU A 29 46.40 -32.09 -23.93
N PHE A 30 45.13 -32.17 -23.54
CA PHE A 30 44.20 -31.06 -23.72
C PHE A 30 44.50 -30.06 -22.62
N GLY A 31 45.19 -28.98 -22.98
CA GLY A 31 45.30 -27.82 -22.11
C GLY A 31 43.89 -27.31 -21.80
N CYS A 32 43.43 -27.50 -20.57
CA CYS A 32 42.34 -26.70 -20.02
C CYS A 32 42.79 -25.25 -20.09
N ARG A 33 42.34 -24.54 -21.13
CA ARG A 33 42.31 -23.09 -21.13
C ARG A 33 41.44 -22.72 -19.91
N PRO A 34 41.93 -21.89 -18.97
CA PRO A 34 41.07 -21.40 -17.90
C PRO A 34 39.83 -20.83 -18.56
N ALA A 35 38.64 -21.19 -18.05
CA ALA A 35 37.39 -20.58 -18.51
C ALA A 35 37.61 -19.07 -18.47
N GLU A 36 37.49 -18.42 -19.63
CA GLU A 36 37.49 -16.97 -19.67
C GLU A 36 36.39 -16.53 -18.69
N PRO A 37 36.67 -15.58 -17.76
CA PRO A 37 35.64 -15.08 -16.87
C PRO A 37 34.47 -14.66 -17.73
N THR A 38 33.31 -15.27 -17.51
CA THR A 38 32.07 -14.80 -18.09
C THR A 38 32.02 -13.30 -17.79
N PRO A 39 31.89 -12.42 -18.79
CA PRO A 39 31.65 -11.01 -18.53
C PRO A 39 30.55 -10.94 -17.49
N SER A 40 30.78 -10.27 -16.36
CA SER A 40 29.67 -10.11 -15.42
C SER A 40 28.62 -9.27 -16.12
N ASP A 41 27.37 -9.72 -16.02
CA ASP A 41 26.18 -8.98 -16.45
C ASP A 41 25.90 -7.82 -15.48
N ASP A 42 26.96 -7.22 -14.91
CA ASP A 42 26.87 -6.11 -13.97
C ASP A 42 26.44 -4.88 -14.76
N GLU A 43 25.13 -4.64 -14.79
CA GLU A 43 24.56 -3.38 -15.28
C GLU A 43 25.05 -2.23 -14.39
N PRO A 44 25.85 -1.27 -14.88
CA PRO A 44 26.14 -0.09 -14.11
C PRO A 44 24.85 0.75 -14.07
N ALA A 45 24.10 0.64 -12.99
CA ALA A 45 23.10 1.64 -12.65
C ALA A 45 23.80 3.00 -12.52
N SER A 46 23.12 4.07 -12.91
CA SER A 46 23.64 5.41 -12.60
C SER A 46 23.79 5.53 -11.08
N ALA A 47 24.95 5.97 -10.62
CA ALA A 47 25.12 6.33 -9.21
C ALA A 47 24.42 7.66 -8.87
N ALA A 48 23.75 8.28 -9.86
CA ALA A 48 22.95 9.47 -9.66
C ALA A 48 21.79 9.21 -8.69
N GLN A 49 21.62 10.11 -7.74
CA GLN A 49 20.44 10.16 -6.88
C GLN A 49 19.64 11.39 -7.24
N VAL A 50 18.33 11.23 -7.39
CA VAL A 50 17.41 12.33 -7.69
C VAL A 50 16.65 12.70 -6.42
N SER A 51 16.65 13.98 -6.10
CA SER A 51 15.79 14.56 -5.07
C SER A 51 14.97 15.71 -5.65
N VAL A 52 13.76 15.91 -5.15
CA VAL A 52 12.89 17.00 -5.60
C VAL A 52 12.91 18.12 -4.57
N THR A 53 13.08 19.35 -5.04
CA THR A 53 13.01 20.56 -4.21
C THR A 53 12.11 21.62 -4.87
N GLY A 54 11.71 22.63 -4.09
CA GLY A 54 10.77 23.67 -4.50
C GLY A 54 9.30 23.29 -4.32
N VAL A 55 9.01 21.99 -4.20
CA VAL A 55 7.72 21.42 -3.79
C VAL A 55 7.97 20.29 -2.79
N ASP A 56 6.95 19.97 -2.00
CA ASP A 56 6.95 18.87 -1.02
C ASP A 56 5.73 17.97 -1.29
N LYS A 57 5.98 16.67 -1.42
CA LYS A 57 4.94 15.66 -1.71
C LYS A 57 3.92 15.50 -0.58
N THR A 58 4.28 15.94 0.62
CA THR A 58 3.50 15.79 1.86
C THR A 58 2.92 17.11 2.38
N SER A 59 3.04 18.21 1.61
CA SER A 59 2.53 19.52 2.01
C SER A 59 1.73 20.21 0.89
N PHE A 60 1.01 21.27 1.25
CA PHE A 60 0.26 22.10 0.30
C PHE A 60 1.18 23.10 -0.41
N ASN A 61 1.41 22.88 -1.70
CA ASN A 61 2.30 23.70 -2.52
C ASN A 61 1.53 24.86 -3.18
N ALA A 62 2.17 26.00 -3.41
CA ALA A 62 1.53 27.09 -4.14
C ALA A 62 1.44 26.77 -5.65
N THR A 63 0.34 27.16 -6.30
CA THR A 63 0.29 27.19 -7.78
C THR A 63 1.40 28.08 -8.34
N GLY A 64 1.99 27.69 -9.47
CA GLY A 64 3.11 28.40 -10.09
C GLY A 64 4.44 28.24 -9.34
N SER A 65 4.54 27.30 -8.41
CA SER A 65 5.81 26.92 -7.78
C SER A 65 6.81 26.39 -8.82
N THR A 66 8.09 26.68 -8.57
CA THR A 66 9.20 26.11 -9.35
C THR A 66 9.56 24.75 -8.80
N VAL A 67 9.63 23.73 -9.65
CA VAL A 67 10.06 22.38 -9.27
C VAL A 67 11.48 22.14 -9.75
N LYS A 68 12.31 21.51 -8.91
CA LYS A 68 13.70 21.22 -9.22
C LYS A 68 14.02 19.76 -8.93
N PHE A 69 14.57 19.04 -9.91
CA PHE A 69 15.19 17.74 -9.70
C PHE A 69 16.68 17.97 -9.46
N ALA A 70 17.12 17.89 -8.20
CA ALA A 70 18.52 17.99 -7.82
C ALA A 70 19.18 16.61 -7.93
N ILE A 71 20.33 16.58 -8.60
CA ILE A 71 21.08 15.37 -8.93
C ILE A 71 22.37 15.37 -8.13
N SER A 72 22.62 14.26 -7.43
CA SER A 72 23.86 14.02 -6.68
C SER A 72 24.46 12.66 -7.04
N GLY A 73 25.68 12.35 -6.58
CA GLY A 73 26.39 11.10 -6.90
C GLY A 73 27.06 11.10 -8.28
N GLU A 74 26.39 11.63 -9.28
CA GLU A 74 26.90 11.87 -10.64
C GLU A 74 26.43 13.24 -11.16
N THR A 75 26.88 13.63 -12.35
CA THR A 75 26.40 14.82 -13.05
C THR A 75 25.49 14.45 -14.22
N LEU A 76 24.54 15.30 -14.59
CA LEU A 76 23.70 15.13 -15.78
C LEU A 76 24.48 15.32 -17.08
N ASP A 77 24.10 14.55 -18.11
CA ASP A 77 24.33 14.93 -19.50
C ASP A 77 23.46 16.16 -19.80
N THR A 78 24.07 17.23 -20.28
CA THR A 78 23.39 18.52 -20.56
C THR A 78 23.19 18.76 -22.07
N ALA A 79 23.49 17.77 -22.91
CA ALA A 79 23.26 17.87 -24.34
C ALA A 79 21.74 18.05 -24.64
N PRO A 80 21.36 18.85 -25.65
CA PRO A 80 19.95 18.95 -26.04
C PRO A 80 19.33 17.58 -26.30
N GLY A 81 18.19 17.30 -25.64
CA GLY A 81 17.48 16.02 -25.72
C GLY A 81 17.87 14.97 -24.69
N SER A 82 18.92 15.19 -23.88
CA SER A 82 19.34 14.26 -22.82
C SER A 82 18.39 14.21 -21.62
N VAL A 83 17.48 15.19 -21.52
CA VAL A 83 16.48 15.34 -20.46
C VAL A 83 15.11 15.47 -21.10
N LEU A 84 14.18 14.61 -20.68
CA LEU A 84 12.75 14.68 -20.94
C LEU A 84 12.03 14.82 -19.61
N VAL A 85 11.08 15.74 -19.56
CA VAL A 85 10.18 15.91 -18.43
C VAL A 85 8.75 15.80 -18.94
N LEU A 86 7.95 14.95 -18.30
CA LEU A 86 6.51 14.87 -18.49
C LEU A 86 5.82 15.53 -17.29
N HIS A 87 4.74 16.27 -17.54
CA HIS A 87 3.85 16.85 -16.54
C HIS A 87 2.42 16.47 -16.89
N ASN A 88 1.78 15.69 -16.00
CA ASN A 88 0.45 15.10 -16.23
C ASN A 88 0.38 14.40 -17.60
N ASP A 89 1.36 13.51 -17.87
CA ASP A 89 1.57 12.78 -19.13
C ASP A 89 1.89 13.62 -20.38
N ALA A 90 1.92 14.94 -20.28
CA ALA A 90 2.28 15.82 -21.38
C ALA A 90 3.76 16.20 -21.32
N LYS A 91 4.47 16.15 -22.46
CA LYS A 91 5.86 16.63 -22.53
C LYS A 91 5.92 18.12 -22.17
N VAL A 92 6.73 18.46 -21.16
CA VAL A 92 7.08 19.85 -20.87
C VAL A 92 7.93 20.39 -22.02
N PRO A 93 7.59 21.54 -22.63
CA PRO A 93 8.36 22.09 -23.73
C PRO A 93 9.83 22.29 -23.36
N ASP A 94 10.76 21.90 -24.24
CA ASP A 94 12.21 21.97 -23.95
C ASP A 94 12.66 23.39 -23.56
N ALA A 95 12.02 24.44 -24.11
CA ALA A 95 12.29 25.83 -23.78
C ALA A 95 11.87 26.23 -22.34
N ALA A 96 11.01 25.45 -21.70
CA ALA A 96 10.58 25.63 -20.31
C ALA A 96 11.43 24.82 -19.32
N VAL A 97 12.30 23.91 -19.80
CA VAL A 97 13.18 23.09 -18.97
C VAL A 97 14.57 23.70 -18.92
N GLN A 98 15.04 24.04 -17.72
CA GLN A 98 16.41 24.55 -17.51
C GLN A 98 17.29 23.42 -16.96
N VAL A 99 18.29 23.02 -17.73
CA VAL A 99 19.18 21.90 -17.37
C VAL A 99 20.58 22.41 -17.03
N THR A 100 21.10 21.98 -15.90
CA THR A 100 22.52 22.10 -15.52
C THR A 100 23.10 20.73 -15.25
N SER A 101 24.41 20.62 -14.99
CA SER A 101 25.04 19.33 -14.68
C SER A 101 24.57 18.70 -13.37
N THR A 102 23.82 19.40 -12.52
CA THR A 102 23.38 18.89 -11.21
C THR A 102 21.91 19.15 -10.92
N GLU A 103 21.17 19.74 -11.85
CA GLU A 103 19.79 20.16 -11.60
C GLU A 103 18.99 20.28 -12.90
N VAL A 104 17.75 19.80 -12.88
CA VAL A 104 16.70 20.14 -13.86
C VAL A 104 15.67 21.03 -13.18
N THR A 105 15.49 22.26 -13.65
CA THR A 105 14.54 23.24 -13.11
C THR A 105 13.36 23.44 -14.05
N LEU A 106 12.15 23.44 -13.48
CA LEU A 106 10.86 23.69 -14.13
C LEU A 106 10.21 24.94 -13.50
N PRO A 107 10.42 26.13 -14.08
CA PRO A 107 9.83 27.36 -13.56
C PRO A 107 8.30 27.34 -13.70
N SER A 108 7.60 27.60 -12.60
CA SER A 108 6.15 27.79 -12.57
C SER A 108 5.32 26.69 -13.24
N VAL A 109 5.71 25.43 -13.01
CA VAL A 109 5.03 24.26 -13.59
C VAL A 109 3.83 23.77 -12.75
N ALA A 110 3.79 24.09 -11.45
CA ALA A 110 2.73 23.58 -10.58
C ALA A 110 1.35 24.19 -10.91
N GLU A 111 0.38 23.33 -11.22
CA GLU A 111 -1.02 23.68 -11.49
C GLU A 111 -1.93 23.42 -10.28
N GLU A 112 -3.14 23.98 -10.28
CA GLU A 112 -4.15 23.74 -9.23
C GLU A 112 -4.55 22.25 -9.22
N GLY A 113 -4.46 21.60 -8.06
CA GLY A 113 -4.76 20.18 -7.87
C GLY A 113 -3.52 19.28 -7.83
N LEU A 114 -3.70 18.03 -8.27
CA LEU A 114 -2.64 17.02 -8.34
C LEU A 114 -1.72 17.30 -9.53
N ASN A 115 -0.42 17.27 -9.29
CA ASN A 115 0.63 17.38 -10.31
C ASN A 115 1.46 16.11 -10.30
N GLU A 116 1.61 15.47 -11.46
CA GLU A 116 2.47 14.31 -11.66
C GLU A 116 3.61 14.70 -12.61
N LEU A 117 4.86 14.50 -12.18
CA LEU A 117 6.05 14.79 -12.97
C LEU A 117 6.91 13.54 -13.12
N THR A 118 7.34 13.27 -14.35
CA THR A 118 8.29 12.19 -14.67
C THR A 118 9.53 12.79 -15.32
N LEU A 119 10.68 12.61 -14.67
CA LEU A 119 12.01 12.92 -15.20
C LEU A 119 12.58 11.66 -15.86
N ILE A 120 12.99 11.79 -17.13
CA ILE A 120 13.78 10.80 -17.85
C ILE A 120 15.03 11.51 -18.33
N ALA A 121 16.19 11.14 -17.79
CA ALA A 121 17.45 11.82 -18.03
C ALA A 121 18.62 10.84 -18.15
N ARG A 122 19.82 11.42 -18.37
CA ARG A 122 21.10 10.72 -18.39
C ARG A 122 22.09 11.38 -17.48
N ASP A 123 22.95 10.59 -16.86
CA ASP A 123 24.18 11.10 -16.27
C ASP A 123 25.27 11.33 -17.33
N SER A 124 26.38 11.93 -16.92
CA SER A 124 27.53 12.27 -17.75
C SER A 124 28.29 11.05 -18.27
N LYS A 125 27.97 9.85 -17.79
CA LYS A 125 28.49 8.57 -18.27
C LYS A 125 27.52 7.91 -19.26
N GLY A 126 26.36 8.53 -19.53
CA GLY A 126 25.32 8.02 -20.42
C GLY A 126 24.40 6.99 -19.76
N LEU A 127 24.51 6.78 -18.45
CA LEU A 127 23.62 5.89 -17.70
C LEU A 127 22.31 6.64 -17.41
N GLY A 128 21.19 5.92 -17.39
CA GLY A 128 19.89 6.56 -17.25
C GLY A 128 19.52 6.93 -15.85
N ILE A 129 18.64 7.90 -15.79
CA ILE A 129 18.00 8.38 -14.59
C ILE A 129 16.50 8.47 -14.90
N THR A 130 15.68 7.73 -14.18
CA THR A 130 14.23 7.91 -14.21
C THR A 130 13.77 8.27 -12.81
N TYR A 131 12.91 9.27 -12.68
CA TYR A 131 12.35 9.64 -11.40
C TYR A 131 10.93 10.19 -11.56
N GLU A 132 10.01 9.70 -10.73
CA GLU A 132 8.62 10.16 -10.71
C GLU A 132 8.30 10.87 -9.39
N THR A 133 7.49 11.92 -9.46
CA THR A 133 6.98 12.61 -8.28
C THR A 133 5.56 13.08 -8.48
N ARG A 134 4.79 13.02 -7.40
CA ARG A 134 3.43 13.55 -7.33
C ARG A 134 3.34 14.50 -6.16
N PHE A 135 2.63 15.61 -6.33
CA PHE A 135 2.39 16.59 -5.26
C PHE A 135 1.11 17.38 -5.54
N TRP A 136 0.54 17.96 -4.50
CA TRP A 136 -0.66 18.77 -4.61
C TRP A 136 -0.32 20.25 -4.49
N ALA A 137 -0.93 21.07 -5.34
CA ALA A 137 -0.80 22.51 -5.28
C ALA A 137 -2.15 23.22 -5.32
N GLY A 138 -2.22 24.41 -4.72
CA GLY A 138 -3.42 25.20 -4.66
C GLY A 138 -3.14 26.67 -4.43
N SER A 139 -4.19 27.47 -4.53
CA SER A 139 -4.14 28.93 -4.44
C SER A 139 -5.01 29.50 -3.30
N GLN A 140 -5.80 28.65 -2.65
CA GLN A 140 -6.81 29.07 -1.69
C GLN A 140 -6.28 29.11 -0.25
N SER A 141 -7.04 29.75 0.64
CA SER A 141 -6.76 29.78 2.08
C SER A 141 -8.01 29.46 2.88
N LEU A 142 -7.84 28.82 4.04
CA LEU A 142 -8.92 28.43 4.94
C LEU A 142 -8.61 28.92 6.37
N LEU A 143 -9.57 29.64 6.96
CA LEU A 143 -9.53 30.07 8.35
C LEU A 143 -10.38 29.12 9.20
N VAL A 144 -9.75 28.48 10.18
CA VAL A 144 -10.38 27.51 11.08
C VAL A 144 -10.57 28.15 12.46
N GLN A 145 -11.79 28.09 12.99
CA GLN A 145 -12.07 28.50 14.36
C GLN A 145 -11.88 27.32 15.31
N VAL A 146 -11.25 27.55 16.46
CA VAL A 146 -11.02 26.54 17.50
C VAL A 146 -11.59 27.07 18.81
N VAL A 147 -12.58 26.36 19.34
CA VAL A 147 -13.25 26.70 20.59
C VAL A 147 -13.33 25.50 21.52
N ASN A 148 -13.61 25.73 22.80
CA ASN A 148 -13.97 24.68 23.74
C ASN A 148 -15.49 24.39 23.70
N GLN A 149 -15.95 23.40 24.45
CA GLN A 149 -17.38 23.06 24.59
C GLN A 149 -18.26 24.23 25.10
N GLY A 150 -17.68 25.22 25.79
CA GLY A 150 -18.36 26.45 26.19
C GLY A 150 -18.35 27.57 25.15
N GLY A 151 -17.89 27.28 23.92
CA GLY A 151 -17.80 28.25 22.83
C GLY A 151 -16.68 29.29 22.98
N GLN A 152 -15.82 29.17 24.00
CA GLN A 152 -14.72 30.11 24.19
C GLN A 152 -13.54 29.76 23.28
N PRO A 153 -12.87 30.75 22.66
CA PRO A 153 -11.66 30.55 21.89
C PRO A 153 -10.59 29.76 22.65
N VAL A 154 -9.97 28.78 21.99
CA VAL A 154 -8.82 28.06 22.53
C VAL A 154 -7.56 28.54 21.83
N THR A 155 -6.56 28.94 22.61
CA THR A 155 -5.21 29.27 22.12
C THR A 155 -4.30 28.08 22.36
N ASP A 156 -3.23 27.96 21.57
CA ASP A 156 -2.21 26.92 21.67
C ASP A 156 -2.66 25.49 21.35
N ALA A 157 -3.88 25.31 20.82
CA ALA A 157 -4.27 24.02 20.25
C ALA A 157 -3.53 23.80 18.91
N ALA A 158 -2.94 22.63 18.75
CA ALA A 158 -2.33 22.17 17.51
C ALA A 158 -3.45 21.74 16.54
N VAL A 159 -3.54 22.44 15.41
CA VAL A 159 -4.50 22.18 14.34
C VAL A 159 -3.77 21.55 13.17
N THR A 160 -4.25 20.41 12.70
CA THR A 160 -3.76 19.75 11.49
C THR A 160 -4.86 19.79 10.43
N ILE A 161 -4.48 20.19 9.21
CA ILE A 161 -5.32 20.02 8.02
C ILE A 161 -4.69 18.93 7.15
N ARG A 162 -5.49 17.98 6.68
CA ARG A 162 -5.08 16.93 5.74
C ARG A 162 -5.94 17.03 4.48
N LEU A 163 -5.33 16.83 3.32
CA LEU A 163 -6.09 16.67 2.10
C LEU A 163 -6.82 15.35 2.16
N ASN A 164 -8.10 15.36 1.79
CA ASN A 164 -8.93 14.18 1.96
C ASN A 164 -8.58 13.08 0.96
N ASP A 165 -8.24 13.44 -0.26
CA ASP A 165 -7.89 12.51 -1.34
C ASP A 165 -6.50 11.89 -1.19
N ASP A 166 -5.62 12.55 -0.42
CA ASP A 166 -4.27 12.10 -0.12
C ASP A 166 -3.88 12.63 1.26
N GLN A 167 -4.18 11.87 2.30
CA GLN A 167 -3.94 12.29 3.68
C GLN A 167 -2.46 12.43 4.05
N SER A 168 -1.54 12.00 3.18
CA SER A 168 -0.10 12.28 3.35
C SER A 168 0.20 13.76 3.14
N VAL A 169 -0.62 14.47 2.36
CA VAL A 169 -0.58 15.92 2.19
C VAL A 169 -1.25 16.60 3.36
N ARG A 170 -0.45 17.29 4.17
CA ARG A 170 -0.93 17.94 5.39
C ARG A 170 -0.17 19.23 5.73
N ALA A 171 -0.79 20.06 6.54
CA ALA A 171 -0.15 21.20 7.18
C ALA A 171 -0.58 21.29 8.65
N GLN A 172 0.26 21.93 9.47
CA GLN A 172 0.00 22.16 10.87
C GLN A 172 0.09 23.64 11.21
N ALA A 173 -0.79 24.09 12.08
CA ALA A 173 -0.79 25.44 12.64
C ALA A 173 -1.15 25.37 14.12
N THR A 174 -0.71 26.36 14.89
CA THR A 174 -1.14 26.52 16.28
C THR A 174 -2.18 27.62 16.34
N SER A 175 -3.30 27.35 17.02
CA SER A 175 -4.37 28.33 17.16
C SER A 175 -3.92 29.55 17.99
N GLY A 176 -4.12 30.75 17.44
CA GLY A 176 -3.93 32.03 18.13
C GLY A 176 -5.27 32.74 18.27
N GLY A 177 -5.71 33.05 19.50
CA GLY A 177 -7.02 33.69 19.72
C GLY A 177 -8.21 32.85 19.22
N GLY A 178 -8.08 31.52 19.21
CA GLY A 178 -9.10 30.61 18.67
C GLY A 178 -9.13 30.49 17.15
N GLN A 179 -8.06 30.85 16.45
CA GLN A 179 -8.00 30.77 14.98
C GLN A 179 -6.69 30.14 14.48
N ALA A 180 -6.79 29.34 13.42
CA ALA A 180 -5.67 28.82 12.65
C ALA A 180 -5.91 29.07 11.15
N THR A 181 -4.90 29.47 10.40
CA THR A 181 -5.01 29.73 8.96
C THR A 181 -4.09 28.80 8.17
N PHE A 182 -4.62 28.26 7.08
CA PHE A 182 -3.88 27.43 6.13
C PHE A 182 -3.97 28.05 4.73
N THR A 183 -2.92 27.91 3.93
CA THR A 183 -2.78 28.54 2.60
C THR A 183 -2.37 27.50 1.56
N ASN A 184 -2.42 27.89 0.28
CA ASN A 184 -2.07 27.04 -0.87
C ASN A 184 -2.92 25.79 -0.99
N LEU A 185 -4.16 25.87 -0.49
CA LEU A 185 -5.08 24.74 -0.49
C LEU A 185 -5.70 24.57 -1.88
N PRO A 186 -5.77 23.35 -2.43
CA PRO A 186 -6.51 23.10 -3.66
C PRO A 186 -8.03 23.19 -3.43
N ASP A 187 -8.85 23.39 -4.46
CA ASP A 187 -10.33 23.27 -4.32
C ASP A 187 -10.76 21.80 -4.12
N ARG A 188 -10.62 21.31 -2.89
CA ARG A 188 -10.92 19.95 -2.45
C ARG A 188 -11.52 19.94 -1.04
N THR A 189 -11.93 18.75 -0.60
CA THR A 189 -12.30 18.49 0.79
C THR A 189 -11.06 18.31 1.66
N PHE A 190 -11.13 18.76 2.89
CA PHE A 190 -10.09 18.65 3.89
C PHE A 190 -10.60 17.99 5.16
N ILE A 191 -9.72 17.27 5.84
CA ILE A 191 -9.94 16.81 7.21
C ILE A 191 -9.20 17.75 8.15
N LEU A 192 -9.91 18.32 9.10
CA LEU A 192 -9.42 19.23 10.11
C LEU A 192 -9.43 18.53 11.46
N GLU A 193 -8.31 18.51 12.16
CA GLU A 193 -8.18 17.98 13.50
C GLU A 193 -7.55 19.02 14.42
N ALA A 194 -8.03 19.12 15.66
CA ALA A 194 -7.39 19.92 16.68
C ALA A 194 -7.16 19.10 17.96
N LYS A 195 -5.99 19.30 18.58
CA LYS A 195 -5.60 18.73 19.88
C LYS A 195 -4.98 19.80 20.75
N ASP A 196 -5.13 19.69 22.06
CA ASP A 196 -4.42 20.54 23.01
C ASP A 196 -3.71 19.74 24.12
N SER A 197 -3.01 20.45 24.98
CA SER A 197 -2.25 19.86 26.09
C SER A 197 -3.11 19.17 27.15
N SER A 198 -4.43 19.41 27.15
CA SER A 198 -5.38 18.78 28.07
C SER A 198 -6.03 17.52 27.47
N ASN A 199 -5.44 16.99 26.40
CA ASN A 199 -5.96 15.84 25.66
C ASN A 199 -7.39 16.05 25.14
N ARG A 200 -7.79 17.31 24.87
CA ARG A 200 -9.05 17.58 24.18
C ARG A 200 -8.87 17.36 22.68
N PHE A 201 -9.91 16.87 22.01
CA PHE A 201 -9.88 16.54 20.59
C PHE A 201 -11.11 17.07 19.86
N ALA A 202 -10.93 17.39 18.58
CA ALA A 202 -11.99 17.70 17.62
C ALA A 202 -11.56 17.24 16.23
N SER A 203 -12.51 16.78 15.42
CA SER A 203 -12.31 16.39 14.03
C SER A 203 -13.52 16.81 13.19
N LEU A 204 -13.30 17.34 11.99
CA LEU A 204 -14.34 17.81 11.08
C LEU A 204 -13.85 17.76 9.63
N ALA A 205 -14.74 17.57 8.65
CA ALA A 205 -14.44 17.83 7.24
C ALA A 205 -14.94 19.21 6.79
N ALA A 206 -14.21 19.84 5.87
CA ALA A 206 -14.54 21.16 5.33
C ALA A 206 -14.08 21.30 3.86
N ILE A 207 -14.65 22.27 3.14
CA ILE A 207 -14.23 22.70 1.81
C ILE A 207 -13.77 24.16 1.81
N ILE A 208 -13.18 24.62 0.71
CA ILE A 208 -12.87 26.04 0.53
C ILE A 208 -14.16 26.86 0.50
N GLY A 209 -14.15 27.99 1.20
CA GLY A 209 -15.31 28.89 1.35
C GLY A 209 -16.07 28.69 2.65
N ASP A 210 -15.85 27.56 3.35
CA ASP A 210 -16.42 27.31 4.67
C ASP A 210 -15.80 28.21 5.75
N SER A 211 -16.47 28.29 6.90
CA SER A 211 -15.93 28.84 8.15
C SER A 211 -15.92 27.77 9.24
N PRO A 212 -15.09 26.71 9.09
CA PRO A 212 -15.15 25.54 9.94
C PRO A 212 -14.82 25.89 11.40
N LYS A 213 -15.57 25.27 12.32
CA LYS A 213 -15.44 25.46 13.76
C LYS A 213 -15.17 24.13 14.45
N LEU A 214 -13.94 23.94 14.93
CA LEU A 214 -13.54 22.79 15.72
C LEU A 214 -13.86 23.03 17.20
N VAL A 215 -14.74 22.19 17.76
CA VAL A 215 -15.12 22.21 19.18
C VAL A 215 -14.32 21.16 19.94
N LEU A 216 -13.29 21.59 20.67
CA LEU A 216 -12.43 20.71 21.47
C LEU A 216 -13.19 20.12 22.67
N ARG A 217 -13.38 18.79 22.65
CA ARG A 217 -14.10 18.02 23.67
C ARG A 217 -13.14 17.38 24.65
N GLY A 218 -13.41 17.53 25.96
CA GLY A 218 -12.68 16.84 27.02
C GLY A 218 -13.22 15.43 27.28
N PHE A 219 -12.90 14.91 28.46
CA PHE A 219 -13.53 13.72 29.03
C PHE A 219 -14.79 14.17 29.78
N ASP A 220 -15.93 13.59 29.44
CA ASP A 220 -17.14 13.75 30.26
C ASP A 220 -17.02 12.88 31.54
N PRO A 221 -17.88 13.08 32.56
CA PRO A 221 -17.92 12.16 33.69
C PRO A 221 -18.19 10.71 33.22
N PRO A 222 -17.45 9.70 33.71
CA PRO A 222 -17.68 8.31 33.33
C PRO A 222 -19.13 7.87 33.58
N SER A 223 -19.74 7.26 32.57
CA SER A 223 -21.05 6.62 32.68
C SER A 223 -20.99 5.44 33.66
N ALA A 224 -21.97 5.36 34.56
CA ALA A 224 -22.15 4.20 35.44
C ALA A 224 -22.85 3.02 34.76
N VAL A 225 -23.38 3.21 33.54
CA VAL A 225 -24.05 2.17 32.77
C VAL A 225 -23.00 1.46 31.92
N ASP A 226 -22.78 0.16 32.18
CA ASP A 226 -21.99 -0.71 31.32
C ASP A 226 -22.82 -1.11 30.09
N ASN A 227 -22.53 -0.49 28.94
CA ASN A 227 -23.29 -0.61 27.70
C ASN A 227 -22.34 -0.37 26.52
N ASN A 228 -21.23 -1.11 26.55
CA ASN A 228 -20.22 -1.13 25.51
C ASN A 228 -20.58 -2.10 24.36
N ASP A 229 -21.62 -2.91 24.55
CA ASP A 229 -22.20 -3.90 23.62
C ASP A 229 -23.59 -3.50 23.09
N PHE A 230 -24.03 -2.28 23.41
CA PHE A 230 -25.33 -1.71 23.00
C PHE A 230 -26.59 -2.49 23.41
N SER A 231 -26.45 -3.50 24.29
CA SER A 231 -27.56 -4.30 24.82
C SER A 231 -28.61 -3.47 25.59
N GLN A 232 -28.21 -2.28 26.07
CA GLN A 232 -29.06 -1.31 26.76
C GLN A 232 -29.41 -0.09 25.87
N GLY A 233 -29.31 -0.25 24.55
CA GLY A 233 -29.57 0.79 23.57
C GLY A 233 -28.55 1.94 23.63
N THR A 234 -29.01 3.19 23.70
CA THR A 234 -28.12 4.36 23.80
C THR A 234 -27.83 4.79 25.25
N ASN A 235 -28.15 3.98 26.25
CA ASN A 235 -27.91 4.36 27.65
C ASN A 235 -26.41 4.55 27.94
N GLY A 236 -26.06 5.65 28.60
CA GLY A 236 -24.66 6.01 28.87
C GLY A 236 -23.91 6.63 27.68
N TRP A 237 -24.56 6.77 26.52
CA TRP A 237 -24.05 7.53 25.37
C TRP A 237 -24.61 8.95 25.36
N LYS A 238 -23.77 9.89 24.94
CA LYS A 238 -24.12 11.29 24.78
C LYS A 238 -24.41 11.56 23.31
N LEU A 239 -25.64 12.01 23.03
CA LEU A 239 -26.15 12.21 21.67
C LEU A 239 -26.12 13.69 21.26
N ASP A 240 -25.00 14.37 21.54
CA ASP A 240 -24.83 15.80 21.27
C ASP A 240 -24.66 16.05 19.76
N THR A 241 -25.55 16.83 19.14
CA THR A 241 -25.16 17.56 17.92
C THR A 241 -24.48 18.86 18.30
N ASP A 242 -23.66 19.44 17.42
CA ASP A 242 -23.18 20.82 17.57
C ASP A 242 -24.32 21.86 17.33
N GLY A 243 -25.55 21.56 17.80
CA GLY A 243 -26.79 22.33 17.68
C GLY A 243 -27.90 21.83 18.62
N ASP A 244 -29.09 22.44 18.58
CA ASP A 244 -30.22 22.14 19.51
C ASP A 244 -30.88 20.75 19.28
N GLY A 245 -30.33 19.91 18.40
CA GLY A 245 -30.84 18.60 18.03
C GLY A 245 -30.14 17.44 18.74
N LYS A 246 -30.81 16.29 18.79
CA LYS A 246 -30.17 15.00 19.14
C LYS A 246 -29.60 14.37 17.88
N ALA A 247 -28.42 13.77 17.97
CA ALA A 247 -27.82 13.06 16.86
C ALA A 247 -28.77 11.91 16.40
N PRO A 248 -28.92 11.66 15.09
CA PRO A 248 -29.83 10.65 14.56
C PRO A 248 -29.25 9.24 14.74
N VAL A 249 -29.44 8.69 15.93
CA VAL A 249 -28.95 7.35 16.31
C VAL A 249 -30.04 6.30 16.28
N GLU A 250 -29.69 5.12 15.75
CA GLU A 250 -30.49 3.91 15.79
C GLU A 250 -29.71 2.76 16.43
N ILE A 251 -30.41 1.84 17.08
CA ILE A 251 -29.86 0.59 17.60
C ILE A 251 -30.47 -0.55 16.79
N VAL A 252 -29.62 -1.30 16.08
CA VAL A 252 -30.04 -2.32 15.12
C VAL A 252 -29.39 -3.66 15.45
N PRO A 253 -29.98 -4.80 15.11
CA PRO A 253 -29.28 -6.08 15.25
C PRO A 253 -27.97 -6.09 14.46
N HIS A 254 -26.94 -6.68 15.04
CA HIS A 254 -25.64 -6.86 14.40
C HIS A 254 -25.79 -7.68 13.11
N VAL A 255 -25.01 -7.29 12.09
CA VAL A 255 -24.94 -8.01 10.82
C VAL A 255 -23.48 -8.18 10.43
N GLU A 256 -22.99 -9.41 10.58
CA GLU A 256 -21.71 -9.81 10.03
C GLU A 256 -21.76 -9.90 8.50
N GLY A 257 -20.70 -9.42 7.85
CA GLY A 257 -20.52 -9.46 6.39
C GLY A 257 -21.05 -8.25 5.62
N SER A 258 -20.85 -8.28 4.30
CA SER A 258 -21.34 -7.27 3.37
C SER A 258 -22.87 -7.22 3.39
N ILE A 259 -23.41 -6.01 3.42
CA ILE A 259 -24.85 -5.81 3.32
C ILE A 259 -25.24 -6.26 1.92
N SER A 260 -26.08 -7.30 1.84
CA SER A 260 -26.39 -7.98 0.59
C SER A 260 -26.79 -6.98 -0.51
N SER A 261 -26.08 -7.09 -1.63
CA SER A 261 -25.98 -6.15 -2.74
C SER A 261 -27.32 -5.61 -3.25
N MET A 262 -27.40 -4.29 -3.46
CA MET A 262 -28.27 -3.74 -4.50
C MET A 262 -27.82 -4.27 -5.88
N PRO A 263 -28.72 -4.45 -6.87
CA PRO A 263 -28.34 -4.90 -8.21
C PRO A 263 -27.31 -3.95 -8.84
N ALA A 264 -26.09 -4.47 -9.05
CA ALA A 264 -24.93 -3.74 -9.55
C ALA A 264 -25.05 -3.40 -11.05
N SER A 265 -25.90 -2.42 -11.41
CA SER A 265 -26.00 -1.91 -12.79
C SER A 265 -25.29 -0.57 -13.02
N ALA A 266 -24.44 -0.09 -12.10
CA ALA A 266 -23.89 1.27 -12.13
C ALA A 266 -22.41 1.41 -12.56
N ALA A 267 -21.68 0.31 -12.78
CA ALA A 267 -20.21 0.33 -12.83
C ALA A 267 -19.55 0.85 -14.13
N THR A 268 -20.21 1.64 -14.97
CA THR A 268 -19.54 2.22 -16.17
C THR A 268 -20.17 3.54 -16.62
N LEU A 269 -20.25 4.51 -15.71
CA LEU A 269 -20.62 5.88 -16.09
C LEU A 269 -19.40 6.80 -16.13
N PRO A 270 -19.22 7.62 -17.18
CA PRO A 270 -18.18 8.62 -17.22
C PRO A 270 -18.36 9.64 -16.08
N ARG A 271 -17.25 10.17 -15.56
CA ARG A 271 -17.16 11.22 -14.52
C ARG A 271 -18.15 12.34 -14.82
N LEU A 272 -19.30 12.35 -14.15
CA LEU A 272 -20.45 13.21 -14.50
C LEU A 272 -20.53 14.41 -13.57
N GLU A 273 -20.53 15.61 -14.17
CA GLU A 273 -21.11 16.79 -13.55
C GLU A 273 -22.60 16.54 -13.23
N ARG A 274 -23.07 17.08 -12.11
CA ARG A 274 -24.42 16.93 -11.52
C ARG A 274 -25.53 16.92 -12.60
N ARG A 275 -26.12 15.77 -12.89
CA ARG A 275 -27.28 15.69 -13.80
C ARG A 275 -28.56 16.11 -13.07
N PRO A 276 -29.36 17.04 -13.63
CA PRO A 276 -30.72 17.25 -13.19
C PRO A 276 -31.54 15.98 -13.44
N GLY A 277 -32.09 15.37 -12.39
CA GLY A 277 -32.97 14.20 -12.49
C GLY A 277 -32.48 12.90 -11.82
N PHE A 278 -31.43 12.94 -11.00
CA PHE A 278 -31.08 11.82 -10.14
C PHE A 278 -32.21 11.57 -9.12
N ILE A 279 -32.76 10.36 -9.11
CA ILE A 279 -33.71 9.90 -8.11
C ILE A 279 -32.89 9.22 -7.04
N ALA A 280 -32.89 9.76 -5.82
CA ALA A 280 -32.20 9.14 -4.69
C ALA A 280 -32.63 7.67 -4.56
N PRO A 281 -31.69 6.73 -4.37
CA PRO A 281 -32.04 5.35 -4.11
C PRO A 281 -33.00 5.26 -2.93
N ALA A 282 -33.90 4.28 -2.96
CA ALA A 282 -34.81 4.05 -1.84
C ALA A 282 -34.01 3.87 -0.53
N PRO A 283 -34.54 4.32 0.62
CA PRO A 283 -33.88 4.15 1.92
C PRO A 283 -33.50 2.68 2.13
N TRP A 284 -32.34 2.44 2.76
CA TRP A 284 -31.77 1.11 2.89
C TRP A 284 -32.72 0.17 3.63
N THR A 285 -33.33 -0.77 2.91
CA THR A 285 -34.13 -1.84 3.52
C THR A 285 -33.23 -3.04 3.79
N ARG A 286 -32.81 -3.25 5.05
CA ARG A 286 -32.02 -4.44 5.44
C ARG A 286 -32.89 -5.71 5.36
N ALA A 287 -32.42 -6.71 4.62
CA ALA A 287 -32.91 -8.08 4.76
C ALA A 287 -32.31 -8.69 6.04
N ALA A 288 -33.05 -8.60 7.15
CA ALA A 288 -32.58 -9.14 8.42
C ALA A 288 -32.55 -10.67 8.40
N THR A 289 -31.37 -11.26 8.62
CA THR A 289 -31.26 -12.59 9.21
C THR A 289 -31.85 -12.52 10.63
N ALA A 290 -32.52 -13.57 11.09
CA ALA A 290 -33.21 -13.53 12.39
C ALA A 290 -32.22 -13.10 13.50
N PRO A 291 -32.53 -12.03 14.26
CA PRO A 291 -31.58 -11.43 15.19
C PRO A 291 -31.21 -12.42 16.29
N GLN A 292 -29.91 -12.55 16.56
CA GLN A 292 -29.46 -13.05 17.85
C GLN A 292 -29.67 -11.89 18.81
N ALA A 293 -30.61 -12.04 19.76
CA ALA A 293 -31.18 -10.92 20.52
C ALA A 293 -30.17 -10.15 21.42
N ASP A 294 -28.92 -10.60 21.46
CA ASP A 294 -27.89 -10.12 22.39
C ASP A 294 -26.74 -9.38 21.67
N ASP A 295 -26.80 -9.21 20.34
CA ASP A 295 -25.73 -8.58 19.54
C ASP A 295 -26.31 -7.43 18.71
N MET A 296 -25.97 -6.19 19.10
CA MET A 296 -26.60 -4.97 18.60
C MET A 296 -25.53 -3.97 18.14
N ASP A 297 -25.75 -3.34 16.99
CA ASP A 297 -24.94 -2.23 16.50
C ASP A 297 -25.57 -0.87 16.85
N LEU A 298 -24.73 0.12 17.11
CA LEU A 298 -25.10 1.53 17.11
C LEU A 298 -24.86 2.14 15.73
N VAL A 299 -25.90 2.72 15.13
CA VAL A 299 -25.82 3.45 13.86
C VAL A 299 -25.94 4.94 14.10
N LEU A 300 -24.94 5.71 13.70
CA LEU A 300 -24.96 7.17 13.65
C LEU A 300 -25.11 7.62 12.19
N ASN A 301 -26.23 8.26 11.86
CA ASN A 301 -26.50 8.77 10.51
C ASN A 301 -26.12 10.26 10.38
N THR A 302 -26.07 10.78 9.15
CA THR A 302 -25.94 12.23 8.93
C THR A 302 -27.29 12.92 8.95
N SER A 303 -28.32 12.33 8.33
CA SER A 303 -29.67 12.91 8.21
C SER A 303 -29.69 14.35 7.65
N GLY A 304 -28.77 14.68 6.74
CA GLY A 304 -28.63 15.98 6.10
C GLY A 304 -27.16 16.43 6.00
N GLU A 305 -26.95 17.66 5.53
CA GLU A 305 -25.61 18.25 5.45
C GLU A 305 -25.04 18.55 6.84
N GLY A 306 -23.73 18.31 7.00
CA GLY A 306 -22.97 18.68 8.20
C GLY A 306 -22.74 17.54 9.19
N PRO A 307 -21.94 17.80 10.25
CA PRO A 307 -21.49 16.77 11.17
C PRO A 307 -22.56 16.37 12.20
N GLN A 308 -22.68 15.06 12.41
CA GLN A 308 -23.36 14.44 13.54
C GLN A 308 -22.31 13.76 14.41
N SER A 309 -22.40 13.90 15.73
CA SER A 309 -21.43 13.33 16.67
C SER A 309 -22.12 12.65 17.85
N ILE A 310 -21.45 11.66 18.42
CA ILE A 310 -21.82 11.04 19.69
C ILE A 310 -20.55 10.74 20.48
N SER A 311 -20.71 10.57 21.79
CA SER A 311 -19.59 10.22 22.64
C SER A 311 -19.97 9.36 23.83
N ARG A 312 -18.96 8.70 24.41
CA ARG A 312 -19.08 7.92 25.64
C ARG A 312 -17.81 8.00 26.46
N THR A 313 -17.97 8.14 27.76
CA THR A 313 -16.88 8.08 28.74
C THR A 313 -17.14 6.95 29.72
N PHE A 314 -16.13 6.13 30.01
CA PHE A 314 -16.24 5.01 30.97
C PHE A 314 -14.89 4.72 31.63
N THR A 315 -14.88 3.89 32.68
CA THR A 315 -13.66 3.45 33.37
C THR A 315 -13.40 1.99 33.05
N ILE A 316 -12.18 1.64 32.65
CA ILE A 316 -11.78 0.25 32.39
C ILE A 316 -11.50 -0.53 33.67
N LYS A 317 -11.59 -1.86 33.56
CA LYS A 317 -11.26 -2.82 34.61
C LYS A 317 -9.73 -2.95 34.76
N PRO A 318 -9.22 -3.21 35.98
CA PRO A 318 -7.82 -3.52 36.18
C PRO A 318 -7.36 -4.75 35.37
N GLY A 319 -6.15 -4.65 34.82
CA GLY A 319 -5.54 -5.65 33.95
C GLY A 319 -5.97 -5.58 32.48
N THR A 320 -6.83 -4.62 32.10
CA THR A 320 -7.09 -4.32 30.68
C THR A 320 -5.83 -3.70 30.07
N LYS A 321 -5.34 -4.26 28.96
CA LYS A 321 -4.11 -3.82 28.26
C LYS A 321 -4.41 -2.99 27.02
N ASN A 322 -5.60 -3.14 26.46
CA ASN A 322 -6.04 -2.47 25.24
C ASN A 322 -7.55 -2.23 25.26
N VAL A 323 -8.01 -1.13 24.66
CA VAL A 323 -9.42 -0.89 24.33
C VAL A 323 -9.58 -0.87 22.82
N THR A 324 -10.49 -1.68 22.30
CA THR A 324 -10.79 -1.77 20.87
C THR A 324 -12.16 -1.18 20.57
N VAL A 325 -12.28 -0.35 19.54
CA VAL A 325 -13.57 0.03 18.96
C VAL A 325 -13.68 -0.60 17.58
N ARG A 326 -14.72 -1.43 17.36
CA ARG A 326 -15.02 -2.02 16.06
C ARG A 326 -16.13 -1.24 15.36
N TYR A 327 -15.91 -0.85 14.12
CA TYR A 327 -16.83 0.02 13.39
C TYR A 327 -16.71 -0.15 11.87
N ARG A 328 -17.64 0.41 11.10
CA ARG A 328 -17.54 0.58 9.65
C ARG A 328 -18.19 1.88 9.20
N PHE A 329 -17.75 2.38 8.05
CA PHE A 329 -18.34 3.54 7.39
C PHE A 329 -19.20 3.09 6.22
N ILE A 330 -20.36 3.72 6.04
CA ILE A 330 -21.27 3.41 4.94
C ILE A 330 -21.77 4.71 4.34
N THR A 331 -21.68 4.85 3.01
CA THR A 331 -22.15 6.03 2.28
C THR A 331 -22.96 5.61 1.05
N SER A 332 -24.04 6.34 0.77
CA SER A 332 -24.78 6.17 -0.48
C SER A 332 -24.10 6.83 -1.69
N GLU A 333 -23.07 7.65 -1.48
CA GLU A 333 -22.34 8.39 -2.54
C GLU A 333 -21.55 7.49 -3.48
N VAL A 334 -20.96 6.40 -2.96
CA VAL A 334 -20.21 5.42 -3.77
C VAL A 334 -21.09 4.77 -4.84
N PRO A 335 -22.18 4.06 -4.48
CA PRO A 335 -23.10 3.54 -5.49
C PRO A 335 -23.81 4.66 -6.27
N GLY A 336 -23.90 5.87 -5.70
CA GLY A 336 -24.42 7.07 -6.36
C GLY A 336 -23.51 7.65 -7.46
N GLY A 337 -22.25 7.23 -7.54
CA GLY A 337 -21.29 7.68 -8.55
C GLY A 337 -20.57 8.99 -8.22
N TYR A 338 -20.50 9.37 -6.94
CA TYR A 338 -19.87 10.61 -6.47
C TYR A 338 -18.39 10.42 -6.06
N PHE A 339 -17.87 9.19 -6.09
CA PHE A 339 -16.46 8.92 -5.83
C PHE A 339 -15.53 9.73 -6.74
N GLY A 340 -14.54 10.38 -6.16
CA GLY A 340 -13.57 11.25 -6.85
C GLY A 340 -14.08 12.66 -7.15
N THR A 341 -15.28 13.01 -6.68
CA THR A 341 -15.80 14.39 -6.70
C THR A 341 -15.47 15.13 -5.40
N LYS A 342 -15.90 16.39 -5.27
CA LYS A 342 -15.75 17.16 -4.03
C LYS A 342 -16.84 16.88 -2.98
N TYR A 343 -17.92 16.21 -3.40
CA TYR A 343 -18.95 15.66 -2.51
C TYR A 343 -18.37 14.37 -1.95
N ASN A 344 -18.02 14.43 -0.68
CA ASN A 344 -17.07 13.50 -0.11
C ASN A 344 -17.35 13.30 1.37
N ASP A 345 -18.29 12.40 1.62
CA ASP A 345 -18.72 12.05 2.96
C ASP A 345 -17.56 11.64 3.86
N TYR A 346 -17.67 12.04 5.12
CA TYR A 346 -16.61 12.01 6.10
C TYR A 346 -17.03 11.25 7.36
N PHE A 347 -16.08 10.60 8.00
CA PHE A 347 -16.23 10.08 9.35
C PHE A 347 -14.99 10.31 10.21
N SER A 348 -15.18 10.25 11.52
CA SER A 348 -14.12 10.16 12.51
C SER A 348 -14.50 9.22 13.64
N VAL A 349 -13.57 8.37 14.05
CA VAL A 349 -13.64 7.54 15.25
C VAL A 349 -12.39 7.79 16.06
N SER A 350 -12.54 8.19 17.32
CA SER A 350 -11.39 8.41 18.21
C SER A 350 -11.59 7.77 19.57
N ILE A 351 -10.50 7.25 20.12
CA ILE A 351 -10.42 6.66 21.46
C ILE A 351 -9.30 7.39 22.20
N ARG A 352 -9.59 7.90 23.39
CA ARG A 352 -8.64 8.67 24.21
C ARG A 352 -8.60 8.11 25.62
N SER A 353 -7.41 8.09 26.20
CA SER A 353 -7.17 7.67 27.57
C SER A 353 -6.80 8.89 28.44
N GLN A 354 -7.27 8.91 29.69
CA GLN A 354 -7.02 10.03 30.60
C GLN A 354 -5.66 9.90 31.32
N LYS A 355 -5.29 8.71 31.77
CA LYS A 355 -4.08 8.48 32.59
C LYS A 355 -2.89 7.95 31.81
N GLY A 356 -3.10 7.00 30.90
CA GLY A 356 -2.00 6.36 30.16
C GLY A 356 -2.48 5.64 28.91
N GLY A 357 -1.94 5.99 27.76
CA GLY A 357 -2.34 5.42 26.46
C GLY A 357 -2.36 6.42 25.31
N GLY A 358 -2.58 7.70 25.64
CA GLY A 358 -2.65 8.78 24.66
C GLY A 358 -3.99 8.78 23.94
N ALA A 359 -3.96 8.85 22.62
CA ALA A 359 -5.14 8.89 21.78
C ALA A 359 -4.86 8.23 20.43
N VAL A 360 -5.80 7.40 19.98
CA VAL A 360 -5.87 6.92 18.61
C VAL A 360 -7.10 7.51 17.95
N ALA A 361 -6.98 7.91 16.69
CA ALA A 361 -8.08 8.46 15.94
C ALA A 361 -7.91 8.10 14.47
N GLU A 362 -9.00 7.71 13.84
CA GLU A 362 -9.11 7.58 12.40
C GLU A 362 -10.15 8.57 11.93
N SER A 363 -9.73 9.48 11.05
CA SER A 363 -10.64 10.38 10.36
C SER A 363 -10.38 10.21 8.87
N ASN A 364 -11.41 9.88 8.10
CA ASN A 364 -11.28 9.62 6.67
C ASN A 364 -12.57 9.98 5.93
N SER A 365 -12.57 9.77 4.63
CA SER A 365 -13.72 10.00 3.76
C SER A 365 -13.87 8.92 2.71
N MET A 366 -14.97 9.00 1.96
CA MET A 366 -15.16 8.20 0.77
C MET A 366 -13.94 8.23 -0.17
N ASN A 367 -13.46 9.40 -0.59
CA ASN A 367 -12.36 9.45 -1.55
C ASN A 367 -11.03 9.02 -0.93
N GLY A 368 -10.77 9.40 0.32
CA GLY A 368 -9.52 9.09 1.01
C GLY A 368 -9.34 7.60 1.31
N LEU A 369 -10.45 6.88 1.42
CA LEU A 369 -10.46 5.43 1.52
C LEU A 369 -10.22 4.71 0.19
N GLY A 370 -10.55 5.35 -0.93
CA GLY A 370 -10.49 4.75 -2.25
C GLY A 370 -11.69 3.86 -2.58
N LEU A 371 -12.05 3.75 -3.86
CA LEU A 371 -13.26 3.05 -4.30
C LEU A 371 -13.24 1.56 -3.92
N SER A 372 -12.06 0.95 -3.89
CA SER A 372 -11.89 -0.46 -3.51
C SER A 372 -12.15 -0.74 -2.04
N ALA A 373 -12.24 0.28 -1.19
CA ALA A 373 -12.59 0.11 0.21
C ALA A 373 -14.07 -0.17 0.45
N PHE A 374 -14.90 0.03 -0.57
CA PHE A 374 -16.35 -0.08 -0.49
C PHE A 374 -16.86 -1.29 -1.25
N ASP A 375 -17.83 -1.98 -0.66
CA ASP A 375 -18.62 -2.98 -1.37
C ASP A 375 -19.71 -2.32 -2.24
N ALA A 376 -20.50 -3.14 -2.93
CA ALA A 376 -21.56 -2.67 -3.83
C ALA A 376 -22.68 -1.88 -3.11
N SER A 377 -22.77 -1.95 -1.77
CA SER A 377 -23.71 -1.18 -0.96
C SER A 377 -23.14 0.16 -0.49
N GLY A 378 -21.86 0.43 -0.76
CA GLY A 378 -21.17 1.60 -0.24
C GLY A 378 -20.69 1.44 1.21
N ALA A 379 -20.60 0.21 1.72
CA ALA A 379 -20.06 -0.09 3.05
C ALA A 379 -18.59 -0.46 2.99
N THR A 380 -17.80 0.01 3.96
CA THR A 380 -16.47 -0.54 4.19
C THR A 380 -16.54 -1.90 4.86
N ALA A 381 -15.45 -2.66 4.78
CA ALA A 381 -15.21 -3.74 5.73
C ALA A 381 -15.24 -3.22 7.18
N TRP A 382 -15.49 -4.11 8.14
CA TRP A 382 -15.32 -3.81 9.55
C TRP A 382 -13.86 -3.46 9.85
N ARG A 383 -13.68 -2.37 10.60
CA ARG A 383 -12.41 -1.79 11.03
C ARG A 383 -12.33 -1.83 12.55
N GLU A 384 -11.11 -1.81 13.07
CA GLU A 384 -10.83 -1.78 14.50
C GLU A 384 -9.82 -0.68 14.80
N GLN A 385 -10.04 0.04 15.90
CA GLN A 385 -9.08 0.98 16.46
C GLN A 385 -8.67 0.50 17.85
N ASP A 386 -7.37 0.32 18.05
CA ASP A 386 -6.77 -0.24 19.26
C ASP A 386 -6.01 0.84 20.04
N LEU A 387 -6.43 1.07 21.28
CA LEU A 387 -5.77 1.98 22.21
C LEU A 387 -5.11 1.20 23.35
N PRO A 388 -3.76 1.20 23.47
CA PRO A 388 -3.08 0.79 24.68
C PRO A 388 -3.55 1.62 25.88
N VAL A 389 -3.77 1.00 27.03
CA VAL A 389 -4.27 1.67 28.24
C VAL A 389 -3.44 1.33 29.48
N ASP A 390 -3.61 2.10 30.55
CA ASP A 390 -3.02 1.82 31.86
C ASP A 390 -3.70 0.61 32.53
N GLU A 391 -2.91 -0.44 32.79
CA GLU A 391 -3.38 -1.69 33.39
C GLU A 391 -3.87 -1.53 34.83
N GLU A 392 -3.47 -0.47 35.55
CA GLU A 392 -3.99 -0.16 36.89
C GLU A 392 -5.44 0.41 36.84
N GLY A 393 -5.89 0.82 35.66
CA GLY A 393 -7.23 1.33 35.40
C GLY A 393 -7.24 2.79 34.92
N ASP A 394 -8.01 3.05 33.87
CA ASP A 394 -8.06 4.32 33.14
C ASP A 394 -9.50 4.79 32.88
N THR A 395 -9.67 6.07 32.55
CA THR A 395 -10.90 6.63 32.02
C THR A 395 -10.75 6.84 30.51
N ILE A 396 -11.68 6.25 29.76
CA ILE A 396 -11.65 6.20 28.31
C ILE A 396 -12.78 7.02 27.75
N GLN A 397 -12.46 7.80 26.72
CA GLN A 397 -13.39 8.56 25.92
C GLN A 397 -13.42 7.98 24.50
N VAL A 398 -14.61 7.67 24.01
CA VAL A 398 -14.87 7.29 22.62
C VAL A 398 -15.72 8.39 21.98
N ASP A 399 -15.27 8.94 20.85
CA ASP A 399 -15.99 9.94 20.07
C ASP A 399 -16.17 9.44 18.64
N LEU A 400 -17.40 9.52 18.12
CA LEU A 400 -17.73 9.20 16.73
C LEU A 400 -18.33 10.42 16.05
N THR A 401 -17.98 10.63 14.79
CA THR A 401 -18.54 11.69 13.96
C THR A 401 -18.76 11.17 12.54
N VAL A 402 -19.84 11.61 11.90
CA VAL A 402 -20.11 11.39 10.49
C VAL A 402 -20.65 12.69 9.89
N ALA A 403 -20.30 13.01 8.65
CA ALA A 403 -20.79 14.21 7.99
C ALA A 403 -20.96 13.97 6.49
N ASN A 404 -22.06 14.47 5.93
CA ASN A 404 -22.14 14.75 4.51
C ASN A 404 -21.46 16.08 4.23
N VAL A 405 -20.59 16.12 3.22
CA VAL A 405 -19.79 17.30 2.92
C VAL A 405 -20.30 17.96 1.64
N ALA A 406 -20.71 19.22 1.76
CA ALA A 406 -21.13 20.11 0.68
C ALA A 406 -22.51 19.84 0.05
N ASP A 407 -23.22 18.77 0.44
CA ASP A 407 -24.64 18.56 0.12
C ASP A 407 -25.39 17.67 1.13
N ASP A 408 -26.71 17.57 0.95
CA ASP A 408 -27.65 16.80 1.78
C ASP A 408 -28.37 15.68 1.00
N LEU A 409 -27.88 15.30 -0.19
CA LEU A 409 -28.62 14.47 -1.14
C LEU A 409 -28.59 12.97 -0.78
N LEU A 410 -27.46 12.49 -0.27
CA LEU A 410 -27.20 11.07 -0.02
C LEU A 410 -26.74 10.89 1.42
N ASP A 411 -27.35 9.97 2.17
CA ASP A 411 -27.00 9.78 3.59
C ASP A 411 -25.71 8.97 3.74
N SER A 412 -24.97 9.31 4.79
CA SER A 412 -23.84 8.56 5.31
C SER A 412 -24.06 8.14 6.75
N GLN A 413 -23.38 7.07 7.15
CA GLN A 413 -23.43 6.59 8.53
C GLN A 413 -22.13 5.93 8.98
N VAL A 414 -21.88 6.00 10.28
CA VAL A 414 -20.92 5.14 10.97
C VAL A 414 -21.70 4.12 11.78
N VAL A 415 -21.36 2.86 11.60
CA VAL A 415 -21.92 1.74 12.38
C VAL A 415 -20.84 1.26 13.33
N MET A 416 -21.12 1.26 14.62
CA MET A 416 -20.25 0.75 15.67
C MET A 416 -20.84 -0.52 16.26
N ASP A 417 -20.02 -1.54 16.35
CA ASP A 417 -20.39 -2.88 16.79
C ASP A 417 -20.12 -3.06 18.29
N ILE A 418 -18.89 -2.79 18.74
CA ILE A 418 -18.52 -2.98 20.14
C ILE A 418 -17.37 -2.08 20.58
N VAL A 419 -17.34 -1.77 21.89
CA VAL A 419 -16.18 -1.21 22.60
C VAL A 419 -15.63 -2.24 23.57
N GLU A 420 -14.56 -2.94 23.19
CA GLU A 420 -14.06 -4.09 23.93
C GLU A 420 -12.84 -3.75 24.80
N GLU A 421 -12.84 -4.23 26.04
CA GLU A 421 -11.68 -4.21 26.94
C GLU A 421 -10.92 -5.53 26.80
N LYS A 422 -9.66 -5.47 26.33
CA LYS A 422 -8.86 -6.66 26.02
C LYS A 422 -7.62 -6.77 26.90
N LYS A 423 -7.25 -8.02 27.20
CA LYS A 423 -5.96 -8.39 27.81
C LYS A 423 -4.98 -8.94 26.79
N LEU A 424 -5.48 -9.46 25.66
CA LEU A 424 -4.69 -9.88 24.52
C LEU A 424 -4.20 -8.67 23.71
N LYS A 425 -2.93 -8.65 23.34
CA LYS A 425 -2.31 -7.59 22.54
C LYS A 425 -1.09 -8.07 21.76
N ILE A 426 -0.91 -7.59 20.53
CA ILE A 426 0.35 -7.78 19.79
C ILE A 426 1.21 -6.53 19.97
N THR A 427 2.30 -6.62 20.74
CA THR A 427 3.13 -5.45 21.10
C THR A 427 4.29 -5.20 20.14
N LYS A 428 4.73 -6.22 19.39
CA LYS A 428 5.77 -6.10 18.36
C LYS A 428 5.42 -6.94 17.14
N LEU A 429 5.63 -6.40 15.96
CA LEU A 429 5.53 -7.09 14.68
C LEU A 429 6.55 -6.49 13.71
N GLN A 430 7.40 -7.32 13.12
CA GLN A 430 8.27 -6.95 12.01
C GLN A 430 8.21 -8.08 10.97
N LEU A 431 7.89 -7.73 9.73
CA LEU A 431 7.85 -8.66 8.61
C LEU A 431 9.04 -8.41 7.69
N ASN A 432 9.68 -9.50 7.29
CA ASN A 432 10.89 -9.52 6.49
C ASN A 432 10.71 -10.46 5.29
N ASP A 433 11.52 -10.26 4.27
CA ASP A 433 11.62 -11.17 3.14
C ASP A 433 12.45 -12.43 3.48
N ILE A 434 12.55 -13.38 2.55
CA ILE A 434 13.25 -14.66 2.70
C ILE A 434 14.74 -14.47 3.03
N ASP A 435 15.33 -13.36 2.57
CA ASP A 435 16.71 -12.95 2.86
C ASP A 435 16.87 -12.20 4.20
N ASN A 436 15.77 -12.01 4.93
CA ASN A 436 15.64 -11.26 6.19
C ASN A 436 15.82 -9.74 6.09
N THR A 437 15.79 -9.17 4.88
CA THR A 437 15.60 -7.72 4.71
C THR A 437 14.15 -7.34 4.98
N ALA A 438 13.87 -6.04 5.19
CA ALA A 438 12.51 -5.58 5.42
C ALA A 438 11.62 -5.90 4.21
N LEU A 439 10.44 -6.46 4.45
CA LEU A 439 9.52 -6.82 3.37
C LEU A 439 9.00 -5.56 2.67
N GLN A 440 9.35 -5.38 1.40
CA GLN A 440 8.92 -4.23 0.58
C GLN A 440 7.82 -4.60 -0.42
N TYR A 441 7.82 -5.84 -0.88
CA TYR A 441 6.82 -6.35 -1.81
C TYR A 441 6.18 -7.63 -1.29
N LEU A 442 5.02 -7.98 -1.85
CA LEU A 442 4.39 -9.28 -1.63
C LEU A 442 4.00 -9.91 -2.96
N SER A 443 4.46 -11.12 -3.21
CA SER A 443 4.05 -11.95 -4.34
C SER A 443 2.63 -12.48 -4.12
N THR A 444 1.71 -12.14 -5.03
CA THR A 444 0.26 -12.33 -4.82
C THR A 444 -0.44 -13.14 -5.91
N SER A 445 0.25 -14.02 -6.63
CA SER A 445 -0.38 -14.88 -7.66
C SER A 445 -0.32 -16.35 -7.31
N ALA A 446 -1.09 -17.18 -8.02
CA ALA A 446 -0.97 -18.62 -7.92
C ALA A 446 0.40 -19.11 -8.44
N HIS A 447 1.09 -19.95 -7.67
CA HIS A 447 2.41 -20.48 -8.00
C HIS A 447 2.66 -21.85 -7.34
N THR A 448 3.73 -22.54 -7.76
CA THR A 448 4.13 -23.85 -7.22
C THR A 448 5.37 -23.80 -6.33
N TYR A 449 6.09 -22.68 -6.30
CA TYR A 449 7.27 -22.48 -5.44
C TYR A 449 6.95 -22.73 -3.96
N PHE A 450 7.92 -23.30 -3.24
CA PHE A 450 7.78 -23.62 -1.81
C PHE A 450 6.49 -24.36 -1.46
N SER A 451 6.14 -25.36 -2.27
CA SER A 451 4.89 -26.13 -2.12
C SER A 451 3.62 -25.28 -2.26
N GLY A 452 3.71 -24.21 -3.06
CA GLY A 452 2.62 -23.28 -3.33
C GLY A 452 2.38 -22.26 -2.22
N ASN A 453 3.41 -21.87 -1.47
CA ASN A 453 3.33 -20.84 -0.42
C ASN A 453 4.27 -19.68 -0.70
N THR A 454 3.77 -18.45 -0.64
CA THR A 454 4.62 -17.27 -0.53
C THR A 454 5.12 -17.15 0.91
N ARG A 455 6.43 -17.04 1.09
CA ARG A 455 7.09 -17.09 2.40
C ARG A 455 7.32 -15.69 2.96
N ILE A 456 7.03 -15.51 4.24
CA ILE A 456 7.20 -14.24 4.94
C ILE A 456 7.94 -14.52 6.25
N HIS A 457 9.12 -13.93 6.40
CA HIS A 457 9.90 -14.03 7.63
C HIS A 457 9.48 -12.93 8.61
N GLY A 458 9.89 -13.03 9.87
CA GLY A 458 9.64 -11.95 10.81
C GLY A 458 9.91 -12.27 12.28
N THR A 459 9.54 -11.30 13.11
CA THR A 459 9.53 -11.36 14.57
C THR A 459 8.19 -10.88 15.11
N ILE A 460 7.76 -11.42 16.25
CA ILE A 460 6.49 -11.06 16.87
C ILE A 460 6.54 -11.24 18.39
N THR A 461 5.84 -10.36 19.13
CA THR A 461 5.55 -10.52 20.56
C THR A 461 4.05 -10.36 20.77
N VAL A 462 3.42 -11.33 21.42
CA VAL A 462 2.00 -11.31 21.81
C VAL A 462 1.91 -11.43 23.33
N GLU A 463 1.17 -10.53 23.95
CA GLU A 463 0.89 -10.50 25.38
C GLU A 463 -0.56 -10.92 25.63
N GLY A 464 -0.82 -11.60 26.74
CA GLY A 464 -2.14 -12.06 27.15
C GLY A 464 -2.18 -12.40 28.63
N ALA A 465 -3.35 -12.78 29.15
CA ALA A 465 -3.45 -13.14 30.57
C ALA A 465 -2.62 -14.40 30.88
N LYS A 466 -1.96 -14.41 32.05
CA LYS A 466 -1.06 -15.51 32.49
C LYS A 466 -1.59 -16.93 32.24
N ASP A 467 -2.85 -17.17 32.59
CA ASP A 467 -3.48 -18.50 32.50
C ASP A 467 -4.23 -18.74 31.17
N ASP A 468 -4.18 -17.79 30.25
CA ASP A 468 -4.73 -17.90 28.90
C ASP A 468 -3.68 -18.44 27.93
N SER A 469 -4.10 -18.90 26.77
CA SER A 469 -3.22 -19.44 25.73
C SER A 469 -3.50 -18.83 24.38
N LEU A 470 -2.46 -18.56 23.59
CA LEU A 470 -2.63 -18.17 22.20
C LEU A 470 -3.04 -19.41 21.39
N THR A 471 -4.20 -19.37 20.75
CA THR A 471 -4.77 -20.52 20.02
C THR A 471 -4.67 -20.37 18.51
N SER A 472 -4.67 -19.14 18.00
CA SER A 472 -4.33 -18.88 16.60
C SER A 472 -3.53 -17.59 16.45
N LEU A 473 -2.72 -17.58 15.40
CA LEU A 473 -2.05 -16.40 14.89
C LEU A 473 -2.01 -16.55 13.36
N GLU A 474 -2.42 -15.54 12.64
CA GLU A 474 -2.41 -15.51 11.19
C GLU A 474 -2.02 -14.12 10.69
N LEU A 475 -1.65 -14.02 9.43
CA LEU A 475 -1.42 -12.74 8.76
C LEU A 475 -2.54 -12.51 7.75
N GLU A 476 -3.29 -11.43 7.96
CA GLU A 476 -4.26 -10.91 7.01
C GLU A 476 -3.53 -10.03 5.99
N VAL A 477 -3.85 -10.24 4.71
CA VAL A 477 -3.47 -9.36 3.61
C VAL A 477 -4.68 -8.51 3.28
N LEU A 478 -4.54 -7.19 3.43
CA LEU A 478 -5.60 -6.23 3.19
C LEU A 478 -5.34 -5.44 1.92
N GLU A 479 -6.36 -5.33 1.08
CA GLU A 479 -6.37 -4.50 -0.12
C GLU A 479 -7.57 -3.56 -0.02
N GLY A 480 -7.35 -2.24 -0.07
CA GLY A 480 -8.40 -1.27 0.22
C GLY A 480 -8.99 -1.37 1.64
N GLY A 481 -8.28 -1.99 2.59
CA GLY A 481 -8.77 -2.24 3.94
C GLY A 481 -9.70 -3.46 4.07
N ALA A 482 -9.99 -4.18 2.99
CA ALA A 482 -10.68 -5.46 3.05
C ALA A 482 -9.66 -6.61 3.14
N VAL A 483 -9.91 -7.60 3.99
CA VAL A 483 -9.08 -8.83 4.03
C VAL A 483 -9.35 -9.64 2.76
N VAL A 484 -8.35 -9.71 1.88
CA VAL A 484 -8.44 -10.43 0.60
C VAL A 484 -7.74 -11.78 0.63
N ALA A 485 -6.80 -11.97 1.56
CA ALA A 485 -6.08 -13.23 1.71
C ALA A 485 -5.63 -13.44 3.17
N ARG A 486 -5.40 -14.70 3.55
CA ARG A 486 -4.84 -15.08 4.86
C ARG A 486 -3.63 -15.99 4.71
N ALA A 487 -2.56 -15.68 5.42
CA ALA A 487 -1.37 -16.51 5.54
C ALA A 487 -1.37 -17.24 6.89
N ASN A 488 -0.99 -18.51 6.85
CA ASN A 488 -0.96 -19.37 8.03
C ASN A 488 0.33 -19.15 8.82
N LEU A 489 0.27 -19.32 10.15
CA LEU A 489 1.48 -19.44 10.95
C LEU A 489 2.30 -20.65 10.50
N ALA A 490 3.56 -20.42 10.16
CA ALA A 490 4.47 -21.45 9.71
C ALA A 490 4.64 -22.55 10.79
N ALA A 491 4.71 -23.82 10.37
CA ALA A 491 4.75 -24.95 11.29
C ALA A 491 5.90 -24.87 12.33
N GLY A 492 7.04 -24.31 11.93
CA GLY A 492 8.19 -24.09 12.83
C GLY A 492 7.95 -23.06 13.94
N ALA A 493 7.03 -22.11 13.73
CA ALA A 493 6.69 -21.06 14.69
C ALA A 493 5.59 -21.49 15.68
N GLN A 494 4.73 -22.45 15.30
CA GLN A 494 3.56 -22.88 16.08
C GLN A 494 3.91 -23.34 17.49
N GLY A 495 4.94 -24.19 17.64
CA GLY A 495 5.33 -24.71 18.96
C GLY A 495 5.88 -23.68 19.94
N THR A 496 6.30 -22.51 19.44
CA THR A 496 6.77 -21.39 20.28
C THR A 496 5.63 -20.45 20.65
N LEU A 497 4.74 -20.16 19.70
CA LEU A 497 3.71 -19.13 19.87
C LEU A 497 2.36 -19.66 20.34
N LEU A 498 1.92 -20.83 19.90
CA LEU A 498 0.60 -21.38 20.24
C LEU A 498 0.65 -22.15 21.57
N THR A 499 0.91 -21.43 22.65
CA THR A 499 1.07 -21.94 24.02
C THR A 499 0.43 -21.00 25.03
N THR A 500 0.39 -21.42 26.29
CA THR A 500 0.01 -20.57 27.44
C THR A 500 1.00 -19.43 27.62
N PHE A 501 0.50 -18.22 27.92
CA PHE A 501 1.34 -17.02 28.10
C PHE A 501 2.27 -17.10 29.32
N GLY A 502 1.86 -17.79 30.39
CA GLY A 502 2.70 -18.05 31.55
C GLY A 502 2.95 -16.80 32.42
N ASP A 503 3.89 -16.91 33.37
CA ASP A 503 4.18 -15.86 34.36
C ASP A 503 4.66 -14.54 33.74
N ASP A 504 5.28 -14.61 32.57
CA ASP A 504 5.75 -13.43 31.81
C ASP A 504 4.62 -12.78 30.99
N GLU A 505 3.43 -13.38 30.95
CA GLU A 505 2.25 -12.90 30.24
C GLU A 505 2.48 -12.65 28.74
N LYS A 506 3.43 -13.37 28.12
CA LYS A 506 3.77 -13.19 26.70
C LYS A 506 4.33 -14.46 26.04
N VAL A 507 4.19 -14.50 24.71
CA VAL A 507 4.86 -15.44 23.81
C VAL A 507 5.55 -14.65 22.69
N GLU A 508 6.75 -15.06 22.27
CA GLU A 508 7.53 -14.28 21.29
C GLU A 508 8.48 -15.09 20.41
N ILE A 509 8.73 -14.56 19.22
CA ILE A 509 9.82 -14.91 18.32
C ILE A 509 10.67 -13.66 18.12
N THR A 510 11.89 -13.66 18.67
CA THR A 510 12.78 -12.48 18.68
C THR A 510 13.82 -12.46 17.58
N ASN A 511 14.09 -13.60 16.94
CA ASN A 511 14.99 -13.72 15.80
C ASN A 511 14.18 -13.95 14.53
N SER A 512 14.51 -13.21 13.46
CA SER A 512 13.83 -13.37 12.17
C SER A 512 13.94 -14.82 11.68
N GLN A 513 12.78 -15.43 11.41
CA GLN A 513 12.64 -16.74 10.82
C GLN A 513 11.35 -16.80 9.99
N LEU A 514 11.14 -17.87 9.22
CA LEU A 514 9.87 -18.10 8.53
C LEU A 514 8.72 -18.05 9.54
N LEU A 515 7.89 -17.01 9.43
CA LEU A 515 6.83 -16.72 10.38
C LEU A 515 5.48 -17.05 9.77
N PHE A 516 5.22 -16.62 8.53
CA PHE A 516 3.95 -16.88 7.83
C PHE A 516 4.17 -17.51 6.45
N GLU A 517 3.20 -18.33 6.04
CA GLU A 517 3.11 -18.92 4.71
C GLU A 517 1.76 -18.55 4.09
N LEU A 518 1.78 -17.75 3.03
CA LEU A 518 0.59 -17.34 2.28
C LEU A 518 0.31 -18.38 1.18
N PRO A 519 -0.77 -19.16 1.28
CA PRO A 519 -1.07 -20.16 0.25
C PRO A 519 -1.36 -19.48 -1.09
N SER A 520 -0.86 -20.07 -2.17
CA SER A 520 -1.03 -19.58 -3.55
C SER A 520 -2.49 -19.38 -3.95
N ALA A 521 -3.40 -20.21 -3.44
CA ALA A 521 -4.84 -20.06 -3.66
C ALA A 521 -5.42 -18.82 -2.96
N GLN A 522 -4.87 -18.44 -1.79
CA GLN A 522 -5.23 -17.21 -1.08
C GLN A 522 -4.61 -16.00 -1.77
N ALA A 523 -3.33 -16.09 -2.15
CA ALA A 523 -2.64 -15.06 -2.91
C ALA A 523 -3.44 -14.65 -4.16
N ALA A 524 -3.93 -15.63 -4.94
CA ALA A 524 -4.66 -15.39 -6.18
C ALA A 524 -5.99 -14.61 -6.02
N ALA A 525 -6.49 -14.42 -4.80
CA ALA A 525 -7.68 -13.61 -4.52
C ALA A 525 -7.39 -12.09 -4.50
N VAL A 526 -6.13 -11.69 -4.37
CA VAL A 526 -5.69 -10.29 -4.47
C VAL A 526 -5.94 -9.77 -5.90
N ASN A 527 -6.23 -8.48 -6.08
CA ASN A 527 -6.38 -7.89 -7.41
C ASN A 527 -5.08 -8.01 -8.24
N GLN A 528 -5.17 -8.76 -9.34
CA GLN A 528 -4.05 -9.05 -10.21
C GLN A 528 -3.81 -8.01 -11.32
N GLN A 529 -4.70 -7.04 -11.51
CA GLN A 529 -4.70 -6.15 -12.68
C GLN A 529 -4.03 -4.81 -12.44
N ASN A 530 -4.18 -4.26 -11.24
CA ASN A 530 -3.71 -2.90 -10.94
C ASN A 530 -2.54 -2.94 -9.98
N ASN A 531 -1.55 -2.07 -10.18
CA ASN A 531 -0.56 -1.76 -9.14
C ASN A 531 -1.27 -1.34 -7.85
N GLY A 532 -0.55 -1.40 -6.73
CA GLY A 532 -1.08 -0.91 -5.47
C GLY A 532 -0.36 -1.51 -4.28
N ASN A 533 -0.67 -0.94 -3.13
CA ASN A 533 -0.14 -1.36 -1.85
C ASN A 533 -1.10 -2.32 -1.16
N LEU A 534 -0.55 -3.23 -0.39
CA LEU A 534 -1.23 -4.16 0.49
C LEU A 534 -0.85 -3.83 1.92
N THR A 535 -1.81 -3.77 2.82
CA THR A 535 -1.53 -3.65 4.26
C THR A 535 -1.46 -5.05 4.85
N LEU A 536 -0.43 -5.32 5.64
CA LEU A 536 -0.27 -6.61 6.30
C LEU A 536 -0.60 -6.48 7.78
N ARG A 537 -1.50 -7.32 8.29
CA ARG A 537 -2.00 -7.26 9.68
C ARG A 537 -1.93 -8.63 10.32
N ALA A 538 -1.18 -8.76 11.41
CA ALA A 538 -1.24 -9.97 12.23
C ALA A 538 -2.54 -9.98 13.03
N ARG A 539 -3.21 -11.12 13.13
CA ARG A 539 -4.40 -11.34 13.97
C ARG A 539 -4.15 -12.52 14.90
N ALA A 540 -4.22 -12.28 16.19
CA ALA A 540 -4.07 -13.24 17.26
C ALA A 540 -5.43 -13.55 17.87
N LYS A 541 -5.65 -14.80 18.27
CA LYS A 541 -6.82 -15.22 19.07
C LYS A 541 -6.38 -16.07 20.24
N SER A 542 -6.86 -15.77 21.44
CA SER A 542 -6.57 -16.58 22.62
C SER A 542 -7.68 -17.58 22.94
N GLN A 543 -7.48 -18.42 23.96
CA GLN A 543 -8.39 -19.50 24.31
C GLN A 543 -9.71 -18.99 24.88
N ASN A 544 -9.70 -17.82 25.54
CA ASN A 544 -10.92 -17.19 26.04
C ASN A 544 -11.75 -16.51 24.93
N GLY A 545 -11.24 -16.46 23.69
CA GLY A 545 -11.91 -15.90 22.54
C GLY A 545 -11.54 -14.46 22.22
N GLU A 546 -10.72 -13.79 23.04
CA GLU A 546 -10.20 -12.45 22.74
C GLU A 546 -9.38 -12.47 21.45
N GLU A 547 -9.46 -11.38 20.71
CA GLU A 547 -8.72 -11.19 19.47
C GLU A 547 -7.93 -9.89 19.49
N ALA A 548 -6.71 -9.90 18.98
CA ALA A 548 -5.89 -8.71 18.87
C ALA A 548 -5.29 -8.62 17.47
N THR A 549 -5.19 -7.40 16.93
CA THR A 549 -4.56 -7.17 15.64
C THR A 549 -3.38 -6.20 15.73
N LYS A 550 -2.47 -6.30 14.76
CA LYS A 550 -1.37 -5.33 14.60
C LYS A 550 -0.94 -5.23 13.15
N GLU A 551 -0.97 -4.03 12.60
CA GLU A 551 -0.46 -3.75 11.26
C GLU A 551 1.07 -3.67 11.26
N SER A 552 1.69 -4.24 10.22
CA SER A 552 3.12 -4.15 9.94
C SER A 552 3.49 -3.02 8.97
N GLY A 553 2.49 -2.38 8.36
CA GLY A 553 2.66 -1.38 7.30
C GLY A 553 2.20 -1.87 5.93
N ALA A 554 2.53 -1.09 4.91
CA ALA A 554 2.14 -1.32 3.54
C ALA A 554 3.32 -1.86 2.69
N VAL A 555 3.03 -2.80 1.81
CA VAL A 555 3.98 -3.40 0.83
C VAL A 555 3.42 -3.29 -0.58
N GLN A 556 4.27 -3.19 -1.59
CA GLN A 556 3.82 -3.17 -2.99
C GLN A 556 3.45 -4.59 -3.46
N LYS A 557 2.39 -4.72 -4.27
CA LYS A 557 2.03 -6.04 -4.81
C LYS A 557 2.87 -6.40 -6.03
N LEU A 558 3.30 -7.65 -6.10
CA LEU A 558 3.83 -8.28 -7.31
C LEU A 558 2.87 -9.38 -7.76
N VAL A 559 2.76 -9.55 -9.06
CA VAL A 559 1.99 -10.61 -9.71
C VAL A 559 2.90 -11.45 -10.58
N ARG A 560 2.47 -12.66 -10.87
CA ARG A 560 3.23 -13.61 -11.67
C ARG A 560 2.99 -13.37 -13.16
N TYR A 561 4.06 -13.39 -13.94
CA TYR A 561 4.00 -13.52 -15.38
C TYR A 561 3.89 -15.01 -15.77
N THR A 562 2.72 -15.40 -16.27
CA THR A 562 2.41 -16.81 -16.60
C THR A 562 2.43 -17.10 -18.10
N GLY A 563 3.01 -16.21 -18.91
CA GLY A 563 3.13 -16.44 -20.35
C GLY A 563 3.93 -17.71 -20.67
N ASN A 564 3.52 -18.45 -21.70
CA ASN A 564 4.20 -19.68 -22.13
C ASN A 564 5.51 -19.41 -22.89
N ASN A 565 5.70 -18.17 -23.33
CA ASN A 565 6.87 -17.66 -24.03
C ASN A 565 7.98 -17.31 -23.03
N ARG A 566 8.46 -18.31 -22.29
CA ARG A 566 9.56 -18.14 -21.34
C ARG A 566 10.79 -18.97 -21.72
N TYR A 567 11.98 -18.46 -21.42
CA TYR A 567 13.25 -19.20 -21.49
C TYR A 567 13.95 -19.23 -20.14
N GLY A 568 14.98 -20.08 -19.99
CA GLY A 568 15.78 -20.15 -18.76
C GLY A 568 15.15 -20.95 -17.61
N GLY A 569 15.87 -20.96 -16.48
CA GLY A 569 15.39 -21.50 -15.20
C GLY A 569 14.30 -20.63 -14.58
N ARG A 570 13.97 -20.86 -13.31
CA ARG A 570 12.99 -20.05 -12.55
C ARG A 570 13.48 -19.67 -11.17
N ASP A 571 14.78 -19.76 -10.90
CA ASP A 571 15.37 -19.47 -9.58
C ASP A 571 14.54 -19.96 -8.37
N GLU A 572 14.17 -21.24 -8.40
CA GLU A 572 13.19 -21.80 -7.46
C GLU A 572 13.61 -21.69 -5.98
N GLY A 573 14.92 -21.53 -5.71
CA GLY A 573 15.47 -21.34 -4.36
C GLY A 573 15.08 -20.00 -3.71
N VAL A 574 14.72 -19.02 -4.54
CA VAL A 574 14.27 -17.67 -4.15
C VAL A 574 12.81 -17.43 -4.57
N GLY A 575 12.10 -18.49 -4.93
CA GLY A 575 10.66 -18.46 -5.13
C GLY A 575 10.18 -18.05 -6.52
N GLY A 576 11.00 -18.20 -7.56
CA GLY A 576 10.60 -17.77 -8.91
C GLY A 576 11.26 -16.46 -9.30
N ASP A 577 11.68 -16.32 -10.55
CA ASP A 577 12.11 -15.07 -11.21
C ASP A 577 10.98 -14.45 -12.06
N ASP A 578 9.72 -14.80 -11.80
CA ASP A 578 8.59 -14.49 -12.66
C ASP A 578 7.62 -13.47 -12.07
N TRP A 579 8.10 -12.65 -11.14
CA TRP A 579 7.30 -11.66 -10.43
C TRP A 579 7.48 -10.27 -11.02
N VAL A 580 6.38 -9.58 -11.25
CA VAL A 580 6.34 -8.32 -11.98
C VAL A 580 5.22 -7.44 -11.42
N LYS A 581 5.32 -6.11 -11.55
CA LYS A 581 4.18 -5.25 -11.23
C LYS A 581 3.03 -5.49 -12.22
N PRO A 582 1.76 -5.41 -11.78
CA PRO A 582 0.61 -5.64 -12.66
C PRO A 582 0.61 -4.81 -13.96
N SER A 583 0.91 -3.51 -13.86
CA SER A 583 0.99 -2.59 -14.99
C SER A 583 2.11 -2.93 -15.98
N VAL A 584 3.25 -3.41 -15.47
CA VAL A 584 4.38 -3.87 -16.28
C VAL A 584 4.04 -5.19 -16.95
N ARG A 585 3.34 -6.11 -16.27
CA ARG A 585 2.80 -7.33 -16.89
C ARG A 585 1.99 -7.02 -18.14
N THR A 586 1.13 -6.01 -18.08
CA THR A 586 0.31 -5.58 -19.23
C THR A 586 1.17 -5.12 -20.41
N VAL A 587 2.28 -4.40 -20.18
CA VAL A 587 3.23 -4.03 -21.23
C VAL A 587 3.87 -5.27 -21.84
N ILE A 588 4.33 -6.19 -21.01
CA ILE A 588 5.03 -7.42 -21.42
C ILE A 588 4.10 -8.35 -22.23
N GLU A 589 2.82 -8.45 -21.85
CA GLU A 589 1.80 -9.25 -22.54
C GLU A 589 1.37 -8.65 -23.89
N HIS A 590 1.52 -7.32 -24.07
CA HIS A 590 1.17 -6.63 -25.31
C HIS A 590 2.09 -7.00 -26.48
N PHE A 591 3.38 -7.18 -26.23
CA PHE A 591 4.36 -7.43 -27.28
C PHE A 591 4.45 -8.91 -27.66
N ALA A 592 3.81 -9.25 -28.79
CA ALA A 592 3.87 -10.60 -29.38
C ALA A 592 5.24 -10.91 -30.02
N GLY A 593 5.60 -12.19 -30.08
CA GLY A 593 6.83 -12.65 -30.73
C GLY A 593 8.11 -12.51 -29.88
N LEU A 594 7.97 -12.04 -28.64
CA LEU A 594 9.02 -12.02 -27.63
C LEU A 594 8.97 -13.29 -26.77
N THR A 595 10.13 -13.72 -26.30
CA THR A 595 10.31 -14.73 -25.25
C THR A 595 10.99 -14.08 -24.06
N TRP A 596 10.48 -14.30 -22.86
CA TRP A 596 10.94 -13.63 -21.64
C TRP A 596 11.77 -14.54 -20.73
N GLY A 597 12.78 -13.98 -20.09
CA GLY A 597 13.62 -14.61 -19.09
C GLY A 597 13.18 -14.15 -17.71
N ASP A 598 14.09 -13.45 -17.03
CA ASP A 598 13.99 -13.06 -15.63
C ASP A 598 13.18 -11.75 -15.50
N PHE A 599 12.35 -11.70 -14.46
CA PHE A 599 11.70 -10.52 -13.90
C PHE A 599 12.24 -10.38 -12.47
N SER A 600 11.43 -10.09 -11.46
CA SER A 600 11.88 -10.09 -10.06
C SER A 600 11.68 -11.43 -9.36
N ASN A 601 12.36 -11.58 -8.22
CA ASN A 601 12.17 -12.71 -7.31
C ASN A 601 10.87 -12.64 -6.49
N MET A 602 10.55 -13.71 -5.76
CA MET A 602 9.44 -13.69 -4.83
C MET A 602 9.63 -12.56 -3.81
N ASN A 603 8.63 -11.68 -3.71
CA ASN A 603 8.67 -10.45 -2.90
C ASN A 603 9.74 -9.42 -3.30
N GLY A 604 10.31 -9.54 -4.51
CA GLY A 604 11.32 -8.63 -5.02
C GLY A 604 12.70 -8.86 -4.41
N GLY A 605 13.42 -7.77 -4.15
CA GLY A 605 14.75 -7.79 -3.53
C GLY A 605 15.87 -8.18 -4.48
N GLN A 606 17.11 -8.01 -4.01
CA GLN A 606 18.31 -8.26 -4.81
C GLN A 606 18.60 -9.76 -4.95
N PHE A 607 19.00 -10.20 -6.14
CA PHE A 607 19.49 -11.56 -6.34
C PHE A 607 20.56 -11.66 -7.41
N ALA A 608 21.58 -12.47 -7.12
CA ALA A 608 22.68 -12.66 -8.05
C ALA A 608 22.23 -13.38 -9.33
N PRO A 609 22.79 -13.03 -10.51
CA PRO A 609 23.82 -12.00 -10.72
C PRO A 609 23.27 -10.57 -10.86
N HIS A 610 21.96 -10.41 -10.83
CA HIS A 610 21.28 -9.16 -11.15
C HIS A 610 21.45 -8.09 -10.06
N GLN A 611 21.72 -6.86 -10.51
CA GLN A 611 21.74 -5.68 -9.65
C GLN A 611 20.38 -4.95 -9.67
N THR A 612 19.68 -5.07 -10.79
CA THR A 612 18.28 -4.66 -11.03
C THR A 612 17.35 -5.86 -10.79
N HIS A 613 16.11 -5.84 -11.27
CA HIS A 613 15.09 -6.88 -11.02
C HIS A 613 14.55 -6.94 -9.58
N ASN A 614 14.69 -5.85 -8.82
CA ASN A 614 14.37 -5.87 -7.40
C ASN A 614 12.89 -5.53 -7.10
N ASP A 615 12.18 -4.92 -8.04
CA ASP A 615 10.89 -4.26 -7.81
C ASP A 615 9.79 -4.65 -8.80
N GLY A 616 10.08 -5.58 -9.71
CA GLY A 616 9.14 -6.03 -10.73
C GLY A 616 8.93 -5.04 -11.89
N ASN A 617 9.85 -4.10 -12.12
CA ASN A 617 9.85 -3.21 -13.30
C ASN A 617 10.79 -3.65 -14.42
N ASP A 618 11.64 -4.64 -14.16
CA ASP A 618 12.61 -5.16 -15.11
C ASP A 618 12.13 -6.44 -15.79
N ALA A 619 12.56 -6.65 -17.03
CA ALA A 619 12.27 -7.85 -17.79
C ALA A 619 13.35 -8.17 -18.82
N ASP A 620 13.91 -9.37 -18.73
CA ASP A 620 14.81 -9.91 -19.75
C ASP A 620 14.01 -10.50 -20.90
N GLY A 621 14.31 -10.08 -22.13
CA GLY A 621 13.59 -10.48 -23.31
C GLY A 621 14.49 -10.94 -24.46
N TRP A 622 13.90 -11.71 -25.35
CA TRP A 622 14.54 -12.24 -26.54
C TRP A 622 13.54 -12.33 -27.70
N PHE A 623 14.02 -12.17 -28.94
CA PHE A 623 13.24 -12.49 -30.14
C PHE A 623 14.11 -13.14 -31.21
N ASN A 624 13.47 -13.82 -32.16
CA ASN A 624 14.18 -14.47 -33.26
C ASN A 624 14.96 -13.43 -34.10
N GLY A 625 16.28 -13.62 -34.20
CA GLY A 625 17.17 -12.66 -34.85
C GLY A 625 17.82 -11.65 -33.90
N TYR A 626 17.48 -11.66 -32.61
CA TYR A 626 18.09 -10.76 -31.62
C TYR A 626 19.62 -10.88 -31.59
N ASN A 627 20.15 -12.10 -31.55
CA ASN A 627 21.58 -12.35 -31.40
C ASN A 627 22.44 -11.83 -32.58
N ALA A 628 21.83 -11.44 -33.69
CA ALA A 628 22.53 -10.78 -34.79
C ALA A 628 23.03 -9.39 -34.38
N ARG A 629 22.28 -8.69 -33.51
CA ARG A 629 22.55 -7.32 -33.01
C ARG A 629 23.05 -6.42 -34.13
N ASP A 630 22.28 -6.40 -35.21
CA ASP A 630 22.53 -5.64 -36.44
C ASP A 630 21.43 -4.58 -36.69
N ALA A 631 21.41 -3.97 -37.86
CA ALA A 631 20.40 -2.98 -38.21
C ALA A 631 18.96 -3.54 -38.16
N ALA A 632 18.74 -4.82 -38.51
CA ALA A 632 17.42 -5.42 -38.46
C ALA A 632 16.98 -5.65 -37.00
N THR A 633 17.88 -6.11 -36.14
CA THR A 633 17.63 -6.18 -34.69
C THR A 633 17.24 -4.81 -34.12
N ALA A 634 17.97 -3.76 -34.49
CA ALA A 634 17.67 -2.39 -34.08
C ALA A 634 16.29 -1.94 -34.54
N GLN A 635 15.90 -2.19 -35.79
CA GLN A 635 14.58 -1.83 -36.31
C GLN A 635 13.44 -2.53 -35.56
N THR A 636 13.61 -3.79 -35.17
CA THR A 636 12.61 -4.49 -34.34
C THR A 636 12.43 -3.79 -32.98
N ILE A 637 13.53 -3.44 -32.31
CA ILE A 637 13.47 -2.73 -31.01
C ILE A 637 12.84 -1.34 -31.18
N LEU A 638 13.22 -0.59 -32.22
CA LEU A 638 12.60 0.69 -32.57
C LEU A 638 11.09 0.54 -32.80
N GLY A 639 10.65 -0.57 -33.40
CA GLY A 639 9.24 -0.91 -33.56
C GLY A 639 8.51 -1.02 -32.22
N HIS A 640 9.11 -1.69 -31.23
CA HIS A 640 8.54 -1.78 -29.88
C HIS A 640 8.46 -0.42 -29.19
N LEU A 641 9.53 0.38 -29.28
CA LEU A 641 9.60 1.71 -28.67
C LEU A 641 8.66 2.74 -29.32
N ASN A 642 8.31 2.53 -30.59
CA ASN A 642 7.38 3.36 -31.35
C ASN A 642 5.93 2.87 -31.26
N ASP A 643 5.66 1.80 -30.52
CA ASP A 643 4.31 1.34 -30.26
C ASP A 643 3.50 2.47 -29.59
N ALA A 644 2.35 2.78 -30.19
CA ALA A 644 1.53 3.92 -29.78
C ALA A 644 0.86 3.74 -28.41
N THR A 645 0.84 2.51 -27.88
CA THR A 645 0.18 2.18 -26.61
C THR A 645 1.17 2.20 -25.46
N TYR A 646 2.30 1.49 -25.61
CA TYR A 646 3.24 1.27 -24.51
C TYR A 646 4.70 1.57 -24.83
N GLY A 647 5.04 2.00 -26.05
CA GLY A 647 6.42 2.30 -26.43
C GLY A 647 7.09 3.34 -25.52
N SER A 648 6.32 4.35 -25.07
CA SER A 648 6.78 5.39 -24.13
C SER A 648 7.06 4.86 -22.72
N ARG A 649 6.42 3.76 -22.31
CA ARG A 649 6.62 3.13 -20.99
C ARG A 649 7.89 2.29 -20.92
N ILE A 650 8.49 1.90 -22.06
CA ILE A 650 9.80 1.25 -22.08
C ILE A 650 10.85 2.34 -21.91
N LEU A 651 11.34 2.50 -20.69
CA LEU A 651 12.24 3.58 -20.29
C LEU A 651 13.67 3.34 -20.76
N THR A 652 14.11 2.09 -20.75
CA THR A 652 15.46 1.70 -21.16
C THR A 652 15.45 0.30 -21.76
N VAL A 653 16.28 0.09 -22.79
CA VAL A 653 16.55 -1.22 -23.38
C VAL A 653 18.06 -1.45 -23.39
N TYR A 654 18.58 -2.36 -22.57
CA TYR A 654 20.00 -2.71 -22.61
C TYR A 654 20.28 -3.79 -23.65
N VAL A 655 21.32 -3.57 -24.46
CA VAL A 655 21.76 -4.44 -25.56
C VAL A 655 23.28 -4.41 -25.63
N THR A 656 23.96 -5.53 -25.89
CA THR A 656 25.41 -5.49 -26.14
C THR A 656 25.74 -5.04 -27.57
N TYR A 657 26.18 -3.79 -27.74
CA TYR A 657 26.70 -3.26 -29.02
C TYR A 657 27.82 -2.24 -28.82
N GLN A 658 28.48 -1.82 -29.91
CA GLN A 658 29.53 -0.79 -29.89
C GLN A 658 29.02 0.52 -30.48
N GLN A 659 29.20 1.64 -29.77
CA GLN A 659 28.92 2.99 -30.28
C GLN A 659 30.07 3.49 -31.18
N ALA A 660 30.30 2.80 -32.30
CA ALA A 660 31.37 3.10 -33.23
C ALA A 660 30.86 3.14 -34.67
N ASN A 661 31.46 4.00 -35.49
CA ASN A 661 31.13 4.07 -36.92
C ASN A 661 31.34 2.71 -37.58
N GLY A 662 30.36 2.30 -38.39
CA GLY A 662 30.37 0.98 -39.06
C GLY A 662 29.78 -0.16 -38.23
N ASN A 663 29.39 0.05 -36.97
CA ASN A 663 28.54 -0.89 -36.25
C ASN A 663 27.09 -0.75 -36.73
N ALA A 664 26.56 -1.75 -37.42
CA ALA A 664 25.24 -1.68 -38.07
C ALA A 664 24.07 -1.38 -37.12
N PHE A 665 24.13 -1.87 -35.88
CA PHE A 665 23.10 -1.59 -34.87
C PHE A 665 23.14 -0.12 -34.42
N TRP A 666 24.32 0.39 -34.08
CA TRP A 666 24.50 1.79 -33.68
C TRP A 666 24.10 2.78 -34.78
N GLU A 667 24.56 2.53 -36.01
CA GLU A 667 24.21 3.34 -37.18
C GLU A 667 22.69 3.42 -37.39
N ALA A 668 21.95 2.36 -37.04
CA ALA A 668 20.49 2.30 -37.20
C ALA A 668 19.71 3.09 -36.14
N ILE A 669 20.31 3.42 -34.99
CA ILE A 669 19.59 4.08 -33.87
C ILE A 669 20.09 5.49 -33.55
N ARG A 670 21.34 5.84 -33.90
CA ARG A 670 22.02 7.02 -33.36
C ARG A 670 21.38 8.37 -33.69
N ASP A 671 20.67 8.43 -34.81
CA ASP A 671 20.04 9.65 -35.33
C ASP A 671 18.51 9.51 -35.45
N VAL A 672 17.93 8.49 -34.78
CA VAL A 672 16.49 8.21 -34.81
C VAL A 672 15.80 8.92 -33.64
N THR A 673 14.78 9.71 -33.95
CA THR A 673 13.81 10.23 -32.98
C THR A 673 12.60 9.31 -32.96
N LEU A 674 12.22 8.84 -31.78
CA LEU A 674 11.04 8.01 -31.54
C LEU A 674 9.77 8.85 -31.70
N ASN A 675 8.62 8.19 -31.86
CA ASN A 675 7.31 8.81 -32.05
C ASN A 675 6.90 9.70 -30.87
N ASP A 676 7.40 9.43 -29.67
CA ASP A 676 7.19 10.21 -28.45
C ASP A 676 8.21 11.35 -28.27
N GLY A 677 9.10 11.55 -29.25
CA GLY A 677 10.11 12.61 -29.27
C GLY A 677 11.41 12.29 -28.54
N ARG A 678 11.53 11.12 -27.89
CA ARG A 678 12.80 10.66 -27.31
C ARG A 678 13.79 10.32 -28.42
N GLN A 679 15.10 10.46 -28.18
CA GLN A 679 16.09 9.91 -29.10
C GLN A 679 16.24 8.40 -28.83
N ALA A 680 16.24 7.57 -29.88
CA ALA A 680 16.35 6.13 -29.74
C ALA A 680 17.64 5.70 -29.06
N ARG A 681 18.76 6.38 -29.37
CA ARG A 681 20.04 6.18 -28.68
C ARG A 681 19.98 6.47 -27.19
N ASP A 682 18.97 7.19 -26.70
CA ASP A 682 18.81 7.57 -25.29
C ASP A 682 18.13 6.47 -24.46
N VAL A 683 17.26 5.72 -25.14
CA VAL A 683 16.50 4.59 -24.61
C VAL A 683 17.27 3.27 -24.81
N ILE A 684 17.86 3.04 -25.98
CA ILE A 684 18.59 1.80 -26.30
C ILE A 684 20.07 1.96 -25.93
N ARG A 685 20.51 1.28 -24.85
CA ARG A 685 21.82 1.50 -24.23
C ARG A 685 22.76 0.32 -24.40
N PRO A 686 24.06 0.59 -24.67
CA PRO A 686 25.05 -0.46 -24.78
C PRO A 686 25.41 -0.97 -23.39
N LEU A 687 25.30 -2.27 -23.18
CA LEU A 687 25.72 -2.91 -21.93
C LEU A 687 26.25 -4.33 -22.17
N GLY A 688 27.33 -4.69 -21.46
CA GLY A 688 27.87 -6.05 -21.47
C GLY A 688 26.85 -7.08 -20.98
N GLY A 689 27.08 -8.37 -21.29
CA GLY A 689 26.19 -9.45 -20.83
C GLY A 689 24.95 -9.71 -21.68
N HIS A 690 24.36 -8.66 -22.21
CA HIS A 690 23.15 -8.63 -23.05
C HIS A 690 23.39 -9.08 -24.50
N THR A 691 24.18 -10.14 -24.69
CA THR A 691 24.47 -10.71 -26.02
C THR A 691 23.40 -11.70 -26.46
N THR A 692 22.76 -12.39 -25.51
CA THR A 692 21.78 -13.45 -25.77
C THR A 692 20.35 -13.03 -25.45
N HIS A 693 20.16 -11.88 -24.83
CA HIS A 693 18.89 -11.27 -24.45
C HIS A 693 19.07 -9.73 -24.41
N PHE A 694 17.98 -8.99 -24.45
CA PHE A 694 17.92 -7.58 -24.09
C PHE A 694 17.25 -7.46 -22.71
N HIS A 695 17.51 -6.37 -22.01
CA HIS A 695 16.85 -6.06 -20.73
C HIS A 695 15.97 -4.84 -20.89
N TRP A 696 14.72 -4.89 -20.42
CA TRP A 696 13.82 -3.75 -20.37
C TRP A 696 13.68 -3.23 -18.95
N ILE A 697 13.72 -1.90 -18.82
CA ILE A 697 13.18 -1.18 -17.65
C ILE A 697 11.88 -0.53 -18.08
N VAL A 698 10.79 -0.80 -17.37
CA VAL A 698 9.45 -0.34 -17.71
C VAL A 698 8.90 0.57 -16.61
N SER A 699 8.27 1.68 -16.97
CA SER A 699 7.58 2.55 -16.02
C SER A 699 6.31 1.89 -15.48
N GLU A 700 5.81 2.35 -14.33
CA GLU A 700 4.49 1.97 -13.84
C GLU A 700 3.33 2.51 -14.69
#